data_AF-A0A937WKB8-F1
#
_entry.id   AF-A0A937WKB8-F1
#
_cell.length_a   1.000
_cell.length_b   1.000
_cell.length_c   1.000
_cell.angle_alpha   90.00
_cell.angle_beta   90.00
_cell.angle_gamma   90.00
#
_symmetry.space_group_name_H-M   'P 1'
#
loop_
_entity.id
_entity.type
_entity.pdbx_description
1 polymer ?
#
loop_
_entity_poly.entity_id
_entity_poly.type
_entity_poly.pdbx_seq_one_letter_code
_entity_poly.pdbx_strand_id
1 'polypeptide(L)'
;MKQQGMMLYVSKLGDNSDGSSWTKAFTTIQAALDAVPDENGGHRIIVRPDTYMEAMLSPAFKGAPDAYNGLIGDVDGRYGSGTTGHVILDSGDPTKGFKSYDWWGPIKAYQQGWSKAHTEPTFSAIIWDRWLVRHLYVTGGDGGLFWDGTDQVKPFTIIVEDCISIGRAFGGGVASCLSRPEEPITFRRCKLWALDWWGDTAGAYVRVENTSMPEAPCVVFEDCTMVSPQCALKGSNYGFHTYTRVKLNRCRLVTLNFSQPVGTPTDGIIQSVQNGKYLHVDLEDTTVMGYKVFGVTVDKDSAKDIGYTTTGAVQAYVQFQQDVPKGFYRLQQWPVDVFQTIMPPQPAFRQPFATLKGKPELVDKELIRKDMCELSPIIWHGCLCHMACVRPAQGGSLEDYYLELTDAATGEELARFAPGYGLACAHVNNDTLYVFASRYENNAWNDVTLFASSDLKQWEKKVVIQQENEQLFNSSVCEGPDGFVMAYESNDPKYPAFTIKFARSQDHKNWEKIPDAIFGTNRYTACPCLRYVNGYYYVLYLEHRTPRHYFETYITRSKDLKEWELSSANPVLRPVEIDDGINTSDPEVVEFGGKTYVYYAVGDQLTWMNIKRGVYPGSLKRFCEQWYEQPGIKDHGTAL
;
A
#
# COMPACT_ATOMS: atom_id res chain seq x y z
N MET A 1 -33.40 22.66 -6.09
CA MET A 1 -31.93 22.55 -6.23
C MET A 1 -31.54 21.23 -5.60
N LYS A 2 -30.97 20.26 -6.32
CA LYS A 2 -30.44 19.04 -5.68
C LYS A 2 -29.30 19.49 -4.77
N GLN A 3 -29.39 19.19 -3.48
CA GLN A 3 -28.35 19.49 -2.52
C GLN A 3 -27.08 18.75 -2.97
N GLN A 4 -25.95 19.47 -3.07
CA GLN A 4 -24.70 18.86 -3.52
C GLN A 4 -24.18 17.93 -2.43
N GLY A 5 -23.98 16.65 -2.77
CA GLY A 5 -23.43 15.67 -1.84
C GLY A 5 -22.04 16.08 -1.31
N MET A 6 -21.75 15.68 -0.07
CA MET A 6 -20.49 15.98 0.60
C MET A 6 -19.31 15.25 -0.04
N MET A 7 -18.15 15.90 -0.08
CA MET A 7 -16.88 15.28 -0.47
C MET A 7 -15.98 15.16 0.76
N LEU A 8 -15.62 13.92 1.10
CA LEU A 8 -14.75 13.57 2.21
C LEU A 8 -13.44 12.99 1.70
N TYR A 9 -12.36 13.21 2.44
CA TYR A 9 -11.01 12.74 2.10
C TYR A 9 -10.48 11.79 3.17
N VAL A 10 -9.79 10.74 2.73
CA VAL A 10 -9.10 9.77 3.59
C VAL A 10 -7.61 9.74 3.25
N SER A 11 -6.77 10.02 4.24
CA SER A 11 -5.30 10.05 4.12
C SER A 11 -4.66 9.92 5.49
N LYS A 12 -3.63 9.06 5.60
CA LYS A 12 -2.79 8.96 6.80
C LYS A 12 -1.93 10.21 7.07
N LEU A 13 -1.91 11.18 6.15
CA LEU A 13 -1.25 12.48 6.34
C LEU A 13 -2.18 13.53 6.95
N GLY A 14 -3.49 13.27 7.00
CA GLY A 14 -4.47 14.21 7.53
C GLY A 14 -4.45 14.29 9.06
N ASP A 15 -5.03 15.35 9.60
CA ASP A 15 -5.19 15.59 11.05
C ASP A 15 -6.36 14.82 11.69
N ASN A 16 -7.12 14.05 10.89
CA ASN A 16 -8.29 13.29 11.32
C ASN A 16 -9.46 14.12 11.89
N SER A 17 -9.64 15.37 11.44
CA SER A 17 -10.68 16.27 11.96
C SER A 17 -12.06 16.06 11.33
N ASP A 18 -12.30 16.58 10.13
CA ASP A 18 -13.65 16.65 9.51
C ASP A 18 -13.72 16.07 8.08
N GLY A 19 -12.59 15.68 7.50
CA GLY A 19 -12.52 15.10 6.17
C GLY A 19 -12.77 16.08 5.02
N SER A 20 -12.90 17.39 5.25
CA SER A 20 -13.28 18.37 4.21
C SER A 20 -12.15 18.75 3.24
N SER A 21 -10.91 18.36 3.53
CA SER A 21 -9.73 18.58 2.69
C SER A 21 -8.67 17.52 2.97
N TRP A 22 -7.61 17.45 2.15
CA TRP A 22 -6.48 16.53 2.40
C TRP A 22 -5.76 16.78 3.73
N THR A 23 -5.65 18.03 4.17
CA THR A 23 -5.10 18.38 5.49
C THR A 23 -6.00 17.88 6.61
N LYS A 24 -7.32 17.97 6.40
CA LYS A 24 -8.33 17.58 7.37
C LYS A 24 -8.81 16.13 7.23
N ALA A 25 -8.15 15.35 6.38
CA ALA A 25 -8.61 14.04 5.97
C ALA A 25 -8.72 13.09 7.17
N PHE A 26 -9.71 12.21 7.12
CA PHE A 26 -9.79 11.08 8.05
C PHE A 26 -8.61 10.14 7.83
N THR A 27 -8.10 9.52 8.89
CA THR A 27 -6.98 8.58 8.79
C THR A 27 -7.43 7.14 8.51
N THR A 28 -8.73 6.87 8.57
CA THR A 28 -9.36 5.58 8.25
C THR A 28 -10.54 5.74 7.30
N ILE A 29 -10.80 4.70 6.51
CA ILE A 29 -11.95 4.63 5.60
C ILE A 29 -13.25 4.53 6.42
N GLN A 30 -13.26 3.76 7.51
CA GLN A 30 -14.45 3.64 8.36
C GLN A 30 -14.88 4.99 8.95
N ALA A 31 -13.96 5.83 9.42
CA ALA A 31 -14.32 7.15 9.95
C ALA A 31 -15.00 8.04 8.88
N ALA A 32 -14.54 7.97 7.63
CA ALA A 32 -15.19 8.70 6.54
C ALA A 32 -16.57 8.12 6.17
N LEU A 33 -16.74 6.80 6.26
CA LEU A 33 -18.02 6.11 6.07
C LEU A 33 -19.05 6.49 7.14
N ASP A 34 -18.60 6.65 8.38
CA ASP A 34 -19.42 7.09 9.52
C ASP A 34 -19.80 8.59 9.42
N ALA A 35 -18.96 9.39 8.78
CA ALA A 35 -19.17 10.83 8.61
C ALA A 35 -20.16 11.19 7.48
N VAL A 36 -20.65 10.22 6.70
CA VAL A 36 -21.74 10.47 5.73
C VAL A 36 -22.99 10.92 6.50
N PRO A 37 -23.62 12.06 6.17
CA PRO A 37 -24.52 12.74 7.09
C PRO A 37 -25.99 12.30 6.97
N ASP A 38 -26.37 11.73 5.83
CA ASP A 38 -27.76 11.41 5.52
C ASP A 38 -27.89 10.37 4.37
N GLU A 39 -29.13 9.98 4.08
CA GLU A 39 -29.48 9.01 3.02
C GLU A 39 -29.89 9.67 1.69
N ASN A 40 -29.63 10.97 1.47
CA ASN A 40 -30.00 11.67 0.23
C ASN A 40 -29.13 11.27 -0.96
N GLY A 41 -27.99 10.62 -0.72
CA GLY A 41 -27.11 10.12 -1.75
C GLY A 41 -26.21 11.18 -2.39
N GLY A 42 -25.30 10.73 -3.25
CA GLY A 42 -24.36 11.60 -3.98
C GLY A 42 -23.14 12.06 -3.19
N HIS A 43 -22.94 11.56 -1.96
CA HIS A 43 -21.74 11.79 -1.17
C HIS A 43 -20.55 11.03 -1.77
N ARG A 44 -19.32 11.55 -1.61
CA ARG A 44 -18.10 10.94 -2.14
C ARG A 44 -17.02 10.90 -1.07
N ILE A 45 -16.43 9.73 -0.89
CA ILE A 45 -15.22 9.51 -0.10
C ILE A 45 -14.09 9.26 -1.08
N ILE A 46 -13.07 10.13 -1.04
CA ILE A 46 -11.88 10.07 -1.88
C ILE A 46 -10.71 9.58 -1.03
N VAL A 47 -10.09 8.49 -1.45
CA VAL A 47 -9.03 7.81 -0.68
C VAL A 47 -7.68 8.00 -1.36
N ARG A 48 -6.69 8.49 -0.61
CA ARG A 48 -5.31 8.65 -1.09
C ARG A 48 -4.64 7.28 -1.25
N PRO A 49 -3.81 7.06 -2.31
CA PRO A 49 -2.98 5.86 -2.43
C PRO A 49 -2.11 5.61 -1.20
N ASP A 50 -2.34 4.48 -0.53
CA ASP A 50 -1.64 3.95 0.65
C ASP A 50 -2.18 2.51 0.92
N THR A 51 -1.68 1.85 1.97
CA THR A 51 -2.25 0.60 2.50
C THR A 51 -3.01 0.85 3.80
N TYR A 52 -4.32 0.62 3.78
CA TYR A 52 -5.24 0.73 4.90
C TYR A 52 -5.53 -0.67 5.46
N MET A 53 -5.07 -0.93 6.68
CA MET A 53 -5.32 -2.19 7.38
C MET A 53 -6.71 -2.11 8.05
N GLU A 54 -7.76 -2.34 7.28
CA GLU A 54 -9.16 -2.23 7.72
C GLU A 54 -9.99 -3.42 7.23
N ALA A 55 -10.98 -3.79 8.03
CA ALA A 55 -11.92 -4.87 7.75
C ALA A 55 -13.29 -4.49 8.31
N MET A 56 -14.32 -5.21 7.88
CA MET A 56 -15.69 -5.08 8.37
C MET A 56 -16.24 -3.65 8.19
N LEU A 57 -16.02 -3.07 7.01
CA LEU A 57 -16.48 -1.73 6.69
C LEU A 57 -18.00 -1.69 6.48
N SER A 58 -18.63 -0.64 7.00
CA SER A 58 -20.05 -0.35 6.80
C SER A 58 -20.32 1.15 6.75
N PRO A 59 -21.07 1.66 5.76
CA PRO A 59 -21.51 3.05 5.74
C PRO A 59 -22.59 3.31 6.79
N ALA A 60 -22.66 4.56 7.27
CA ALA A 60 -23.77 5.02 8.11
C ALA A 60 -25.11 5.04 7.32
N PHE A 61 -25.06 5.37 6.03
CA PHE A 61 -26.23 5.50 5.17
C PHE A 61 -26.03 4.86 3.78
N LYS A 62 -27.13 4.30 3.26
CA LYS A 62 -27.26 3.91 1.85
C LYS A 62 -27.28 5.14 0.93
N GLY A 63 -27.09 4.92 -0.37
CA GLY A 63 -27.33 5.94 -1.38
C GLY A 63 -28.81 6.10 -1.74
N ALA A 64 -29.10 7.02 -2.66
CA ALA A 64 -30.45 7.30 -3.15
C ALA A 64 -30.59 7.01 -4.66
N PRO A 65 -31.82 6.76 -5.16
CA PRO A 65 -32.07 6.64 -6.60
C PRO A 65 -31.48 7.84 -7.35
N ASP A 66 -30.79 7.57 -8.46
CA ASP A 66 -30.08 8.58 -9.28
C ASP A 66 -28.99 9.40 -8.55
N ALA A 67 -28.60 9.01 -7.33
CA ALA A 67 -27.62 9.70 -6.50
C ALA A 67 -26.82 8.69 -5.65
N TYR A 68 -25.95 7.92 -6.31
CA TYR A 68 -25.14 6.91 -5.64
C TYR A 68 -24.08 7.58 -4.77
N ASN A 69 -23.87 7.05 -3.56
CA ASN A 69 -22.69 7.39 -2.78
C ASN A 69 -21.45 6.77 -3.42
N GLY A 70 -20.27 7.37 -3.24
CA GLY A 70 -19.02 6.92 -3.86
C GLY A 70 -17.92 6.64 -2.85
N LEU A 71 -17.27 5.49 -2.94
CA LEU A 71 -15.96 5.21 -2.32
C LEU A 71 -14.93 5.04 -3.44
N ILE A 72 -14.02 6.01 -3.57
CA ILE A 72 -13.22 6.20 -4.79
C ILE A 72 -11.74 6.35 -4.42
N GLY A 73 -10.88 5.50 -5.00
CA GLY A 73 -9.44 5.67 -4.91
C GLY A 73 -8.90 6.74 -5.87
N ASP A 74 -8.04 7.63 -5.37
CA ASP A 74 -7.31 8.65 -6.16
C ASP A 74 -6.03 8.08 -6.78
N VAL A 75 -6.16 6.97 -7.51
CA VAL A 75 -5.02 6.17 -8.01
C VAL A 75 -4.12 6.91 -9.00
N ASP A 76 -4.66 7.91 -9.70
CA ASP A 76 -3.97 8.76 -10.69
C ASP A 76 -3.71 10.19 -10.16
N GLY A 77 -4.03 10.47 -8.89
CA GLY A 77 -3.78 11.75 -8.25
C GLY A 77 -4.68 12.90 -8.71
N ARG A 78 -5.70 12.62 -9.54
CA ARG A 78 -6.59 13.64 -10.14
C ARG A 78 -7.43 14.39 -9.10
N TYR A 79 -7.65 13.81 -7.93
CA TYR A 79 -8.36 14.44 -6.82
C TYR A 79 -7.41 15.19 -5.86
N GLY A 80 -6.12 15.29 -6.20
CA GLY A 80 -5.16 16.13 -5.49
C GLY A 80 -4.51 15.46 -4.28
N SER A 81 -4.49 14.13 -4.19
CA SER A 81 -3.82 13.41 -3.09
C SER A 81 -2.29 13.58 -3.05
N GLY A 82 -1.70 14.16 -4.10
CA GLY A 82 -0.27 14.42 -4.24
C GLY A 82 0.54 13.24 -4.75
N THR A 83 -0.05 12.06 -4.79
CA THR A 83 0.63 10.81 -5.17
C THR A 83 -0.24 9.97 -6.10
N THR A 84 0.33 8.88 -6.61
CA THR A 84 -0.35 7.91 -7.50
C THR A 84 0.09 6.50 -7.15
N GLY A 85 -0.75 5.51 -7.46
CA GLY A 85 -0.55 4.12 -7.06
C GLY A 85 -1.85 3.48 -6.57
N HIS A 86 -1.76 2.32 -5.95
CA HIS A 86 -2.94 1.64 -5.42
C HIS A 86 -3.46 2.26 -4.12
N VAL A 87 -4.78 2.28 -3.97
CA VAL A 87 -5.45 2.34 -2.67
C VAL A 87 -5.70 0.90 -2.25
N ILE A 88 -4.92 0.40 -1.29
CA ILE A 88 -4.99 -0.98 -0.84
C ILE A 88 -5.80 -1.04 0.46
N LEU A 89 -6.92 -1.75 0.44
CA LEU A 89 -7.68 -2.16 1.61
C LEU A 89 -7.30 -3.61 1.93
N ASP A 90 -6.53 -3.79 3.00
CA ASP A 90 -6.06 -5.09 3.45
C ASP A 90 -6.75 -5.48 4.75
N SER A 91 -7.60 -6.50 4.68
CA SER A 91 -8.34 -7.04 5.82
C SER A 91 -7.56 -8.12 6.58
N GLY A 92 -6.27 -8.30 6.30
CA GLY A 92 -5.40 -9.20 7.05
C GLY A 92 -5.18 -8.77 8.49
N ASP A 93 -4.66 -9.69 9.30
CA ASP A 93 -4.11 -9.36 10.61
C ASP A 93 -2.74 -8.70 10.42
N PRO A 94 -2.49 -7.48 10.93
CA PRO A 94 -1.22 -6.79 10.72
C PRO A 94 0.02 -7.54 11.20
N THR A 95 -0.14 -8.47 12.15
CA THR A 95 0.94 -9.24 12.75
C THR A 95 1.00 -10.65 12.18
N LYS A 96 -0.16 -11.28 11.96
CA LYS A 96 -0.27 -12.71 11.57
C LYS A 96 -0.48 -12.92 10.07
N GLY A 97 -0.74 -11.85 9.31
CA GLY A 97 -0.98 -11.89 7.88
C GLY A 97 -2.40 -12.31 7.51
N PHE A 98 -2.54 -13.08 6.44
CA PHE A 98 -3.82 -13.40 5.80
C PHE A 98 -4.86 -13.97 6.78
N LYS A 99 -5.99 -13.25 6.96
CA LYS A 99 -7.05 -13.62 7.91
C LYS A 99 -8.23 -14.27 7.21
N SER A 100 -8.05 -15.55 6.92
CA SER A 100 -9.03 -16.45 6.34
C SER A 100 -10.00 -16.99 7.41
N TYR A 101 -11.10 -16.28 7.66
CA TYR A 101 -12.11 -16.69 8.63
C TYR A 101 -13.50 -16.25 8.15
N ASP A 102 -14.49 -17.14 8.18
CA ASP A 102 -15.84 -16.86 7.65
C ASP A 102 -16.35 -15.47 8.06
N TRP A 103 -16.85 -14.72 7.07
CA TRP A 103 -17.34 -13.34 7.19
C TRP A 103 -16.34 -12.29 7.65
N TRP A 104 -15.05 -12.63 7.77
CA TRP A 104 -14.01 -11.64 7.96
C TRP A 104 -13.52 -11.11 6.62
N GLY A 105 -13.87 -9.88 6.26
CA GLY A 105 -13.46 -9.30 4.99
C GLY A 105 -13.61 -7.78 4.96
N PRO A 106 -13.48 -7.15 3.79
CA PRO A 106 -13.56 -5.71 3.62
C PRO A 106 -14.96 -5.18 3.92
N ILE A 107 -16.00 -5.93 3.54
CA ILE A 107 -17.40 -5.53 3.70
C ILE A 107 -17.98 -6.25 4.92
N LYS A 108 -18.57 -5.48 5.83
CA LYS A 108 -19.23 -6.06 7.00
C LYS A 108 -20.47 -6.84 6.60
N ALA A 109 -20.45 -8.13 6.89
CA ALA A 109 -21.61 -9.00 6.96
C ALA A 109 -21.36 -10.00 8.10
N TYR A 110 -22.41 -10.46 8.75
CA TYR A 110 -22.28 -11.44 9.83
C TYR A 110 -23.64 -12.06 10.10
N GLN A 111 -23.70 -13.36 10.38
CA GLN A 111 -24.94 -13.95 10.85
C GLN A 111 -24.76 -14.72 12.15
N GLN A 112 -25.53 -14.30 13.15
CA GLN A 112 -25.50 -14.88 14.48
C GLN A 112 -25.84 -16.37 14.44
N GLY A 113 -25.08 -17.17 15.17
CA GLY A 113 -25.31 -18.60 15.31
C GLY A 113 -24.79 -19.48 14.17
N TRP A 114 -24.08 -18.92 13.18
CA TRP A 114 -23.45 -19.70 12.10
C TRP A 114 -22.50 -20.78 12.58
N SER A 115 -21.70 -20.46 13.59
CA SER A 115 -20.89 -21.40 14.33
C SER A 115 -20.86 -21.02 15.80
N LYS A 116 -20.27 -21.86 16.66
CA LYS A 116 -20.11 -21.56 18.09
C LYS A 116 -19.34 -20.26 18.36
N ALA A 117 -18.51 -19.83 17.41
CA ALA A 117 -17.75 -18.58 17.50
C ALA A 117 -18.52 -17.36 16.94
N HIS A 118 -19.67 -17.57 16.29
CA HIS A 118 -20.46 -16.50 15.70
C HIS A 118 -21.57 -16.01 16.62
N THR A 119 -21.20 -15.25 17.66
CA THR A 119 -22.12 -14.85 18.73
C THR A 119 -22.66 -13.43 18.60
N GLU A 120 -22.01 -12.58 17.81
CA GLU A 120 -22.44 -11.19 17.56
C GLU A 120 -23.78 -11.15 16.82
N PRO A 121 -24.59 -10.08 16.99
CA PRO A 121 -25.84 -9.92 16.26
C PRO A 121 -25.63 -9.97 14.74
N THR A 122 -26.60 -10.53 14.03
CA THR A 122 -26.63 -10.54 12.58
C THR A 122 -26.51 -9.11 12.03
N PHE A 123 -25.62 -8.92 11.06
CA PHE A 123 -25.42 -7.69 10.32
C PHE A 123 -25.54 -7.97 8.82
N SER A 124 -26.28 -7.12 8.13
CA SER A 124 -26.51 -7.24 6.69
C SER A 124 -25.78 -6.16 5.93
N ALA A 125 -25.10 -6.55 4.85
CA ALA A 125 -24.45 -5.63 3.94
C ALA A 125 -25.44 -4.77 3.11
N ILE A 126 -26.76 -4.92 3.33
CA ILE A 126 -27.83 -4.19 2.64
C ILE A 126 -27.69 -2.66 2.76
N ILE A 127 -27.00 -2.16 3.78
CA ILE A 127 -26.73 -0.72 3.97
C ILE A 127 -25.84 -0.12 2.86
N TRP A 128 -25.14 -0.96 2.09
CA TRP A 128 -24.38 -0.55 0.91
C TRP A 128 -25.24 -0.34 -0.35
N ASP A 129 -26.58 -0.42 -0.25
CA ASP A 129 -27.45 -0.18 -1.40
C ASP A 129 -27.18 1.20 -2.01
N ARG A 130 -27.08 1.23 -3.35
CA ARG A 130 -26.76 2.40 -4.16
C ARG A 130 -25.42 3.07 -3.82
N TRP A 131 -24.39 2.25 -3.63
CA TRP A 131 -23.00 2.70 -3.59
C TRP A 131 -22.26 2.40 -4.91
N LEU A 132 -21.32 3.28 -5.24
CA LEU A 132 -20.30 3.12 -6.26
C LEU A 132 -18.95 2.91 -5.58
N VAL A 133 -18.31 1.78 -5.80
CA VAL A 133 -16.96 1.49 -5.33
C VAL A 133 -16.02 1.47 -6.53
N ARG A 134 -14.99 2.31 -6.52
CA ARG A 134 -14.10 2.48 -7.68
C ARG A 134 -12.62 2.59 -7.30
N HIS A 135 -11.74 1.99 -8.10
CA HIS A 135 -10.28 2.09 -7.99
C HIS A 135 -9.70 1.60 -6.66
N LEU A 136 -10.25 0.53 -6.10
CA LEU A 136 -9.73 -0.09 -4.88
C LEU A 136 -8.99 -1.39 -5.20
N TYR A 137 -7.93 -1.66 -4.45
CA TYR A 137 -7.28 -2.97 -4.35
C TYR A 137 -7.68 -3.57 -3.02
N VAL A 138 -8.40 -4.68 -3.02
CA VAL A 138 -8.97 -5.29 -1.81
C VAL A 138 -8.44 -6.69 -1.61
N THR A 139 -7.95 -7.01 -0.41
CA THR A 139 -7.25 -8.28 -0.11
C THR A 139 -7.26 -8.64 1.39
N GLY A 140 -6.62 -9.75 1.75
CA GLY A 140 -6.24 -10.06 3.13
C GLY A 140 -7.28 -10.82 3.96
N GLY A 141 -8.50 -10.96 3.45
CA GLY A 141 -9.63 -11.56 4.15
C GLY A 141 -10.26 -12.78 3.47
N ASP A 142 -11.33 -13.27 4.09
CA ASP A 142 -12.19 -14.35 3.63
C ASP A 142 -12.89 -14.01 2.31
N GLY A 143 -13.55 -12.86 2.25
CA GLY A 143 -14.11 -12.30 1.03
C GLY A 143 -13.30 -11.13 0.50
N GLY A 144 -13.37 -10.89 -0.81
CA GLY A 144 -13.07 -9.60 -1.42
C GLY A 144 -14.29 -8.67 -1.34
N LEU A 145 -14.51 -7.87 -2.38
CA LEU A 145 -15.69 -7.04 -2.61
C LEU A 145 -16.95 -7.90 -2.82
N PHE A 146 -17.47 -8.40 -1.71
CA PHE A 146 -18.62 -9.29 -1.63
C PHE A 146 -19.65 -8.74 -0.64
N TRP A 147 -20.90 -8.63 -1.07
CA TRP A 147 -22.01 -8.14 -0.23
C TRP A 147 -22.99 -9.26 0.07
N ASP A 148 -23.02 -9.70 1.32
CA ASP A 148 -24.02 -10.65 1.81
C ASP A 148 -25.14 -9.89 2.53
N GLY A 149 -26.34 -9.95 1.96
CA GLY A 149 -27.55 -9.40 2.57
C GLY A 149 -28.03 -10.18 3.80
N THR A 150 -27.43 -11.34 4.10
CA THR A 150 -27.75 -12.22 5.23
C THR A 150 -29.25 -12.46 5.39
N ASP A 151 -29.87 -11.92 6.44
CA ASP A 151 -31.29 -12.06 6.75
C ASP A 151 -32.18 -10.98 6.09
N GLN A 152 -31.59 -9.98 5.44
CA GLN A 152 -32.28 -8.86 4.80
C GLN A 152 -32.37 -9.02 3.28
N VAL A 153 -33.15 -10.01 2.82
CA VAL A 153 -33.42 -10.24 1.39
C VAL A 153 -34.31 -9.13 0.83
N LYS A 154 -33.68 -8.07 0.32
CA LYS A 154 -34.33 -6.84 -0.18
C LYS A 154 -33.73 -6.42 -1.54
N PRO A 155 -34.42 -5.56 -2.31
CA PRO A 155 -33.85 -5.02 -3.56
C PRO A 155 -32.54 -4.28 -3.27
N PHE A 156 -31.47 -4.64 -3.97
CA PHE A 156 -30.12 -4.13 -3.74
C PHE A 156 -29.41 -3.82 -5.05
N THR A 157 -28.67 -2.72 -5.07
CA THR A 157 -27.75 -2.38 -6.16
C THR A 157 -26.41 -1.93 -5.60
N ILE A 158 -25.33 -2.45 -6.16
CA ILE A 158 -23.97 -1.95 -6.00
C ILE A 158 -23.34 -1.81 -7.38
N ILE A 159 -22.54 -0.76 -7.57
CA ILE A 159 -21.71 -0.59 -8.77
C ILE A 159 -20.25 -0.67 -8.34
N VAL A 160 -19.51 -1.59 -8.94
CA VAL A 160 -18.07 -1.79 -8.68
C VAL A 160 -17.32 -1.60 -9.98
N GLU A 161 -16.34 -0.69 -9.99
CA GLU A 161 -15.61 -0.35 -11.20
C GLU A 161 -14.10 -0.29 -10.97
N ASP A 162 -13.33 -0.84 -11.92
CA ASP A 162 -11.86 -0.68 -11.93
C ASP A 162 -11.19 -1.13 -10.62
N CYS A 163 -11.77 -2.14 -9.98
CA CYS A 163 -11.29 -2.69 -8.71
C CYS A 163 -10.54 -4.01 -8.90
N ILE A 164 -9.55 -4.22 -8.05
CA ILE A 164 -8.88 -5.50 -7.85
C ILE A 164 -9.39 -6.04 -6.53
N SER A 165 -9.87 -7.28 -6.52
CA SER A 165 -10.57 -7.84 -5.38
C SER A 165 -10.20 -9.30 -5.22
N ILE A 166 -9.55 -9.58 -4.10
CA ILE A 166 -8.96 -10.88 -3.76
C ILE A 166 -9.54 -11.31 -2.42
N GLY A 167 -10.20 -12.46 -2.41
CA GLY A 167 -10.67 -13.12 -1.19
C GLY A 167 -10.22 -14.56 -1.17
N ARG A 168 -10.18 -15.17 0.02
CA ARG A 168 -10.08 -16.63 0.11
C ARG A 168 -11.24 -17.30 -0.61
N ALA A 169 -12.45 -17.06 -0.12
CA ALA A 169 -13.69 -17.66 -0.60
C ALA A 169 -14.15 -17.00 -1.89
N PHE A 170 -14.36 -15.69 -1.89
CA PHE A 170 -14.98 -14.99 -3.02
C PHE A 170 -14.12 -13.82 -3.48
N GLY A 171 -13.80 -13.80 -4.77
CA GLY A 171 -13.18 -12.62 -5.38
C GLY A 171 -14.13 -11.43 -5.43
N GLY A 172 -15.43 -11.66 -5.58
CA GLY A 172 -16.45 -10.64 -5.40
C GLY A 172 -17.85 -11.14 -5.74
N GLY A 173 -18.84 -10.26 -5.61
CA GLY A 173 -20.22 -10.55 -5.97
C GLY A 173 -21.21 -10.24 -4.85
N VAL A 174 -22.35 -10.94 -4.85
CA VAL A 174 -23.48 -10.63 -3.97
C VAL A 174 -24.23 -11.89 -3.55
N ALA A 175 -24.83 -11.87 -2.37
CA ALA A 175 -25.73 -12.92 -1.88
C ALA A 175 -26.90 -12.33 -1.10
N SER A 176 -27.97 -13.13 -0.96
CA SER A 176 -29.10 -12.82 -0.07
C SER A 176 -29.78 -11.49 -0.39
N CYS A 177 -30.01 -11.22 -1.67
CA CYS A 177 -30.65 -9.99 -2.14
C CYS A 177 -31.71 -10.26 -3.22
N LEU A 178 -32.52 -9.25 -3.55
CA LEU A 178 -33.46 -9.27 -4.67
C LEU A 178 -32.94 -8.41 -5.81
N SER A 179 -33.25 -8.81 -7.04
CA SER A 179 -32.87 -8.04 -8.23
C SER A 179 -33.63 -6.73 -8.32
N ARG A 180 -32.96 -5.70 -8.85
CA ARG A 180 -33.54 -4.44 -9.27
C ARG A 180 -33.24 -4.23 -10.77
N PRO A 181 -34.12 -4.66 -11.70
CA PRO A 181 -33.81 -4.69 -13.13
C PRO A 181 -33.43 -3.35 -13.75
N GLU A 182 -34.00 -2.26 -13.24
CA GLU A 182 -33.75 -0.89 -13.67
C GLU A 182 -32.40 -0.32 -13.17
N GLU A 183 -31.83 -0.94 -12.12
CA GLU A 183 -30.54 -0.59 -11.53
C GLU A 183 -29.76 -1.90 -11.26
N PRO A 184 -29.30 -2.63 -12.29
CA PRO A 184 -28.69 -3.94 -12.10
C PRO A 184 -27.39 -3.83 -11.29
N ILE A 185 -27.14 -4.84 -10.47
CA ILE A 185 -25.86 -4.99 -9.76
C ILE A 185 -24.77 -5.12 -10.81
N THR A 186 -23.75 -4.26 -10.75
CA THR A 186 -22.79 -4.12 -11.85
C THR A 186 -21.36 -4.19 -11.35
N PHE A 187 -20.56 -5.04 -12.00
CA PHE A 187 -19.10 -5.08 -11.87
C PHE A 187 -18.50 -4.77 -13.24
N ARG A 188 -17.59 -3.80 -13.32
CA ARG A 188 -17.01 -3.34 -14.57
C ARG A 188 -15.50 -3.19 -14.46
N ARG A 189 -14.74 -3.78 -15.39
CA ARG A 189 -13.27 -3.73 -15.42
C ARG A 189 -12.63 -4.21 -14.11
N CYS A 190 -13.25 -5.21 -13.47
CA CYS A 190 -12.77 -5.76 -12.20
C CYS A 190 -11.89 -6.99 -12.39
N LYS A 191 -10.92 -7.16 -11.47
CA LYS A 191 -10.17 -8.42 -11.30
C LYS A 191 -10.67 -9.10 -10.03
N LEU A 192 -11.33 -10.24 -10.16
CA LEU A 192 -11.98 -10.94 -9.05
C LEU A 192 -11.29 -12.29 -8.85
N TRP A 193 -10.63 -12.47 -7.71
CA TRP A 193 -9.83 -13.65 -7.38
C TRP A 193 -10.34 -14.36 -6.14
N ALA A 194 -10.62 -15.65 -6.28
CA ALA A 194 -10.71 -16.56 -5.16
C ALA A 194 -9.42 -17.38 -5.04
N LEU A 195 -8.89 -17.47 -3.82
CA LEU A 195 -7.65 -18.19 -3.53
C LEU A 195 -7.87 -19.65 -3.11
N ASP A 196 -9.11 -20.03 -2.78
CA ASP A 196 -9.43 -21.34 -2.22
C ASP A 196 -10.04 -22.30 -3.26
N TRP A 197 -10.00 -23.58 -2.91
CA TRP A 197 -10.64 -24.68 -3.59
C TRP A 197 -11.89 -25.20 -2.86
N TRP A 198 -11.99 -24.93 -1.55
CA TRP A 198 -13.00 -25.54 -0.68
C TRP A 198 -14.34 -24.80 -0.68
N GLY A 199 -15.43 -25.57 -0.55
CA GLY A 199 -16.78 -25.05 -0.33
C GLY A 199 -17.38 -24.31 -1.55
N ASP A 200 -18.00 -23.18 -1.26
CA ASP A 200 -18.67 -22.32 -2.24
C ASP A 200 -17.72 -21.31 -2.90
N THR A 201 -16.41 -21.41 -2.70
CA THR A 201 -15.43 -20.49 -3.28
C THR A 201 -15.54 -20.27 -4.79
N ALA A 202 -15.39 -19.03 -5.27
CA ALA A 202 -15.46 -18.68 -6.68
C ALA A 202 -14.83 -17.30 -6.97
N GLY A 203 -14.31 -17.12 -8.19
CA GLY A 203 -13.85 -15.81 -8.64
C GLY A 203 -14.95 -14.75 -8.49
N ALA A 204 -16.15 -15.07 -8.97
CA ALA A 204 -17.38 -14.35 -8.68
C ALA A 204 -18.46 -15.29 -8.13
N TYR A 205 -19.10 -14.89 -7.02
CA TYR A 205 -20.23 -15.60 -6.43
C TYR A 205 -21.51 -14.74 -6.54
N VAL A 206 -22.59 -15.33 -7.03
CA VAL A 206 -23.89 -14.64 -7.14
C VAL A 206 -25.03 -15.52 -6.61
N ARG A 207 -25.80 -14.97 -5.67
CA ARG A 207 -27.07 -15.56 -5.21
C ARG A 207 -28.12 -14.48 -5.06
N VAL A 208 -29.04 -14.44 -6.02
CA VAL A 208 -30.22 -13.56 -5.98
C VAL A 208 -31.46 -14.43 -5.74
N GLU A 209 -32.27 -14.03 -4.77
CA GLU A 209 -33.32 -14.88 -4.21
C GLU A 209 -34.63 -14.83 -5.01
N ASN A 210 -34.56 -14.88 -6.34
CA ASN A 210 -35.77 -14.89 -7.18
C ASN A 210 -36.49 -16.23 -7.07
N THR A 211 -37.82 -16.19 -7.09
CA THR A 211 -38.70 -17.37 -7.06
C THR A 211 -38.85 -18.06 -8.41
N SER A 212 -38.47 -17.38 -9.50
CA SER A 212 -38.48 -17.90 -10.88
C SER A 212 -37.36 -17.24 -11.69
N MET A 213 -37.00 -17.83 -12.83
CA MET A 213 -35.94 -17.28 -13.70
C MET A 213 -36.31 -15.87 -14.18
N PRO A 214 -35.52 -14.84 -13.83
CA PRO A 214 -35.85 -13.47 -14.19
C PRO A 214 -35.65 -13.21 -15.68
N GLU A 215 -36.48 -12.33 -16.24
CA GLU A 215 -36.43 -11.97 -17.66
C GLU A 215 -35.15 -11.20 -18.00
N ALA A 216 -34.67 -10.35 -17.09
CA ALA A 216 -33.46 -9.56 -17.23
C ALA A 216 -32.33 -10.08 -16.31
N PRO A 217 -31.05 -9.83 -16.65
CA PRO A 217 -29.93 -10.15 -15.77
C PRO A 217 -30.05 -9.43 -14.42
N CYS A 218 -29.85 -10.16 -13.32
CA CYS A 218 -29.77 -9.57 -11.98
C CYS A 218 -28.41 -8.92 -11.74
N VAL A 219 -27.35 -9.54 -12.27
CA VAL A 219 -25.96 -9.12 -12.11
C VAL A 219 -25.31 -9.03 -13.47
N VAL A 220 -24.59 -7.93 -13.72
CA VAL A 220 -23.86 -7.68 -14.95
C VAL A 220 -22.37 -7.57 -14.64
N PHE A 221 -21.57 -8.40 -15.29
CA PHE A 221 -20.12 -8.27 -15.33
C PHE A 221 -19.71 -7.78 -16.71
N GLU A 222 -18.93 -6.71 -16.76
CA GLU A 222 -18.46 -6.08 -17.99
C GLU A 222 -16.95 -5.93 -17.96
N ASP A 223 -16.23 -6.54 -18.90
CA ASP A 223 -14.77 -6.47 -19.01
C ASP A 223 -14.04 -6.97 -17.74
N CYS A 224 -14.66 -7.89 -17.00
CA CYS A 224 -14.09 -8.48 -15.80
C CYS A 224 -13.19 -9.69 -16.11
N THR A 225 -12.14 -9.87 -15.32
CA THR A 225 -11.39 -11.13 -15.23
C THR A 225 -11.74 -11.82 -13.90
N MET A 226 -12.21 -13.05 -13.96
CA MET A 226 -12.56 -13.86 -12.79
C MET A 226 -11.63 -15.07 -12.72
N VAL A 227 -10.91 -15.21 -11.60
CA VAL A 227 -9.87 -16.23 -11.44
C VAL A 227 -10.14 -17.03 -10.17
N SER A 228 -10.06 -18.35 -10.28
CA SER A 228 -10.17 -19.25 -9.12
C SER A 228 -9.56 -20.60 -9.45
N PRO A 229 -9.02 -21.34 -8.46
CA PRO A 229 -8.67 -22.72 -8.70
C PRO A 229 -9.91 -23.64 -8.77
N GLN A 230 -11.08 -23.23 -8.25
CA GLN A 230 -12.32 -24.02 -8.23
C GLN A 230 -13.30 -23.68 -9.36
N CYS A 231 -13.75 -22.43 -9.48
CA CYS A 231 -14.56 -21.96 -10.61
C CYS A 231 -14.54 -20.43 -10.72
N ALA A 232 -14.67 -19.94 -11.95
CA ALA A 232 -14.66 -18.51 -12.20
C ALA A 232 -15.99 -17.84 -11.80
N LEU A 233 -17.13 -18.48 -12.05
CA LEU A 233 -18.46 -17.99 -11.70
C LEU A 233 -19.29 -19.07 -11.02
N LYS A 234 -19.88 -18.74 -9.87
CA LYS A 234 -20.79 -19.62 -9.14
C LYS A 234 -22.14 -18.98 -8.88
N GLY A 235 -23.19 -19.75 -9.18
CA GLY A 235 -24.58 -19.42 -8.88
C GLY A 235 -25.10 -20.20 -7.67
N SER A 236 -25.59 -19.47 -6.67
CA SER A 236 -26.28 -19.99 -5.47
C SER A 236 -25.42 -20.87 -4.54
N ASN A 237 -26.03 -21.51 -3.53
CA ASN A 237 -25.38 -22.43 -2.59
C ASN A 237 -26.19 -23.72 -2.37
N TYR A 238 -25.62 -24.66 -1.61
CA TYR A 238 -26.28 -25.90 -1.19
C TYR A 238 -27.59 -25.60 -0.44
N GLY A 239 -28.68 -26.27 -0.82
CA GLY A 239 -30.00 -26.15 -0.20
C GLY A 239 -30.83 -24.94 -0.68
N PHE A 240 -30.28 -24.08 -1.53
CA PHE A 240 -30.99 -22.94 -2.09
C PHE A 240 -31.66 -23.30 -3.42
N HIS A 241 -32.91 -22.88 -3.58
CA HIS A 241 -33.77 -23.20 -4.73
C HIS A 241 -34.25 -21.93 -5.44
N THR A 242 -33.37 -20.94 -5.53
CA THR A 242 -33.63 -19.61 -6.09
C THR A 242 -32.93 -19.40 -7.42
N TYR A 243 -33.49 -18.55 -8.25
CA TYR A 243 -33.08 -18.38 -9.64
C TYR A 243 -32.24 -17.13 -9.84
N THR A 244 -31.11 -17.25 -10.52
CA THR A 244 -30.22 -16.13 -10.83
C THR A 244 -29.90 -16.10 -12.32
N ARG A 245 -30.07 -14.93 -12.94
CA ARG A 245 -29.62 -14.65 -14.31
C ARG A 245 -28.45 -13.68 -14.29
N VAL A 246 -27.36 -14.02 -14.96
CA VAL A 246 -26.10 -13.26 -14.99
C VAL A 246 -25.79 -12.85 -16.43
N LYS A 247 -25.32 -11.62 -16.64
CA LYS A 247 -24.73 -11.21 -17.92
C LYS A 247 -23.22 -11.09 -17.80
N LEU A 248 -22.50 -11.72 -18.71
CA LEU A 248 -21.06 -11.63 -18.90
C LEU A 248 -20.80 -10.94 -20.25
N ASN A 249 -20.22 -9.74 -20.23
CA ASN A 249 -19.89 -8.98 -21.44
C ASN A 249 -18.39 -8.71 -21.48
N ARG A 250 -17.68 -9.20 -22.50
CA ARG A 250 -16.21 -9.07 -22.62
C ARG A 250 -15.44 -9.67 -21.43
N CYS A 251 -15.97 -10.70 -20.79
CA CYS A 251 -15.36 -11.27 -19.59
C CYS A 251 -14.29 -12.33 -19.92
N ARG A 252 -13.34 -12.52 -19.00
CA ARG A 252 -12.33 -13.58 -19.03
C ARG A 252 -12.51 -14.44 -17.77
N LEU A 253 -13.00 -15.66 -17.94
CA LEU A 253 -13.26 -16.58 -16.83
C LEU A 253 -12.17 -17.65 -16.81
N VAL A 254 -11.32 -17.64 -15.79
CA VAL A 254 -10.15 -18.51 -15.66
C VAL A 254 -10.29 -19.40 -14.44
N THR A 255 -10.47 -20.70 -14.68
CA THR A 255 -10.38 -21.74 -13.66
C THR A 255 -9.02 -22.43 -13.78
N LEU A 256 -8.17 -22.28 -12.76
CA LEU A 256 -6.77 -22.71 -12.81
C LEU A 256 -6.60 -24.24 -12.75
N ASN A 257 -7.63 -24.97 -12.33
CA ASN A 257 -7.61 -26.43 -12.35
C ASN A 257 -8.12 -27.02 -13.67
N PHE A 258 -7.17 -27.51 -14.46
CA PHE A 258 -7.42 -28.23 -15.70
C PHE A 258 -7.53 -29.74 -15.57
N SER A 259 -7.21 -30.32 -14.41
CA SER A 259 -7.10 -31.73 -14.01
C SER A 259 -6.79 -32.81 -15.08
N GLN A 260 -6.14 -33.89 -14.66
CA GLN A 260 -6.01 -35.06 -15.53
C GLN A 260 -7.39 -35.71 -15.80
N PRO A 261 -7.53 -36.49 -16.89
CA PRO A 261 -8.77 -37.23 -17.22
C PRO A 261 -9.45 -37.97 -16.06
N VAL A 262 -8.69 -38.38 -15.04
CA VAL A 262 -9.11 -39.21 -13.90
C VAL A 262 -8.75 -38.60 -12.53
N GLY A 263 -8.40 -37.31 -12.48
CA GLY A 263 -8.03 -36.60 -11.25
C GLY A 263 -9.22 -36.08 -10.45
N THR A 264 -9.04 -34.93 -9.79
CA THR A 264 -10.08 -34.13 -9.12
C THR A 264 -10.45 -32.91 -9.97
N PRO A 265 -11.15 -33.09 -11.11
CA PRO A 265 -11.55 -31.97 -11.95
C PRO A 265 -12.52 -31.05 -11.22
N THR A 266 -12.51 -29.77 -11.60
CA THR A 266 -13.59 -28.87 -11.18
C THR A 266 -14.90 -29.30 -11.81
N ASP A 267 -16.00 -29.04 -11.11
CA ASP A 267 -17.32 -29.34 -11.66
C ASP A 267 -17.64 -28.45 -12.87
N GLY A 268 -16.95 -27.34 -13.10
CA GLY A 268 -17.11 -26.46 -14.26
C GLY A 268 -16.47 -25.08 -14.04
N ILE A 269 -16.22 -24.33 -15.11
CA ILE A 269 -15.77 -22.94 -15.05
C ILE A 269 -16.91 -22.03 -14.56
N ILE A 270 -18.13 -22.33 -15.00
CA ILE A 270 -19.39 -21.74 -14.58
C ILE A 270 -20.20 -22.82 -13.87
N GLN A 271 -20.60 -22.59 -12.62
CA GLN A 271 -21.26 -23.60 -11.79
C GLN A 271 -22.58 -23.11 -11.22
N SER A 272 -23.59 -23.97 -11.23
CA SER A 272 -24.76 -23.85 -10.33
C SER A 272 -24.59 -24.84 -9.18
N VAL A 273 -24.82 -24.44 -7.93
CA VAL A 273 -24.51 -25.33 -6.80
C VAL A 273 -25.55 -26.45 -6.65
N GLN A 274 -26.82 -26.09 -6.47
CA GLN A 274 -27.88 -27.07 -6.18
C GLN A 274 -28.33 -27.85 -7.42
N ASN A 275 -28.76 -27.14 -8.47
CA ASN A 275 -29.33 -27.72 -9.68
C ASN A 275 -29.16 -26.76 -10.88
N GLY A 276 -28.96 -27.29 -12.08
CA GLY A 276 -28.69 -26.48 -13.28
C GLY A 276 -29.76 -25.45 -13.60
N LYS A 277 -31.05 -25.78 -13.42
CA LYS A 277 -32.18 -24.90 -13.77
C LYS A 277 -32.21 -23.55 -13.04
N TYR A 278 -31.45 -23.43 -11.93
CA TYR A 278 -31.41 -22.23 -11.10
C TYR A 278 -30.47 -21.14 -11.64
N LEU A 279 -29.65 -21.45 -12.64
CA LEU A 279 -28.69 -20.50 -13.21
C LEU A 279 -28.96 -20.29 -14.70
N HIS A 280 -28.98 -19.02 -15.11
CA HIS A 280 -28.90 -18.62 -16.52
C HIS A 280 -27.75 -17.64 -16.73
N VAL A 281 -26.96 -17.83 -17.79
CA VAL A 281 -25.83 -16.95 -18.12
C VAL A 281 -25.89 -16.45 -19.55
N ASP A 282 -25.98 -15.14 -19.73
CA ASP A 282 -25.85 -14.48 -21.03
C ASP A 282 -24.38 -14.17 -21.30
N LEU A 283 -23.78 -14.80 -22.30
CA LEU A 283 -22.38 -14.59 -22.67
C LEU A 283 -22.28 -13.74 -23.95
N GLU A 284 -21.59 -12.61 -23.86
CA GLU A 284 -21.28 -11.69 -24.95
C GLU A 284 -19.76 -11.48 -25.01
N ASP A 285 -19.13 -11.80 -26.14
CA ASP A 285 -17.68 -11.63 -26.37
C ASP A 285 -16.78 -12.15 -25.23
N THR A 286 -17.14 -13.31 -24.66
CA THR A 286 -16.56 -13.82 -23.42
C THR A 286 -15.73 -15.08 -23.65
N THR A 287 -14.56 -15.14 -23.03
CA THR A 287 -13.66 -16.31 -23.09
C THR A 287 -13.63 -17.04 -21.74
N VAL A 288 -13.83 -18.36 -21.79
CA VAL A 288 -13.77 -19.25 -20.62
C VAL A 288 -12.58 -20.22 -20.76
N MET A 289 -11.93 -20.52 -19.64
CA MET A 289 -10.71 -21.32 -19.59
C MET A 289 -10.69 -22.23 -18.35
N GLY A 290 -10.49 -23.54 -18.49
CA GLY A 290 -10.47 -24.50 -17.36
C GLY A 290 -10.72 -25.96 -17.75
N TYR A 291 -11.12 -26.82 -16.81
CA TYR A 291 -11.43 -28.23 -17.13
C TYR A 291 -12.59 -28.37 -18.12
N LYS A 292 -13.79 -27.89 -17.80
CA LYS A 292 -15.00 -27.90 -18.65
C LYS A 292 -15.87 -26.66 -18.42
N VAL A 293 -16.76 -26.32 -19.35
CA VAL A 293 -17.52 -25.06 -19.30
C VAL A 293 -18.53 -25.01 -18.16
N PHE A 294 -19.50 -25.93 -18.14
CA PHE A 294 -20.62 -25.90 -17.20
C PHE A 294 -20.57 -27.04 -16.18
N GLY A 295 -21.10 -26.77 -14.98
CA GLY A 295 -21.05 -27.67 -13.84
C GLY A 295 -22.18 -27.54 -12.85
N VAL A 296 -22.53 -28.66 -12.21
CA VAL A 296 -23.39 -28.67 -11.01
C VAL A 296 -22.71 -29.46 -9.91
N THR A 297 -22.73 -28.95 -8.68
CA THR A 297 -22.06 -29.56 -7.53
C THR A 297 -22.91 -30.67 -6.89
N VAL A 298 -24.21 -30.42 -6.66
CA VAL A 298 -25.11 -31.35 -5.98
C VAL A 298 -25.81 -32.27 -6.98
N ASP A 299 -26.77 -31.76 -7.74
CA ASP A 299 -27.54 -32.55 -8.72
C ASP A 299 -26.77 -32.65 -10.05
N LYS A 300 -25.64 -33.36 -10.08
CA LYS A 300 -24.68 -33.34 -11.20
C LYS A 300 -25.30 -33.61 -12.58
N ASP A 301 -26.31 -34.46 -12.66
CA ASP A 301 -27.02 -34.81 -13.91
C ASP A 301 -27.84 -33.64 -14.50
N SER A 302 -28.10 -32.61 -13.70
CA SER A 302 -28.80 -31.38 -14.11
C SER A 302 -27.89 -30.35 -14.76
N ALA A 303 -26.59 -30.62 -14.94
CA ALA A 303 -25.66 -29.66 -15.57
C ALA A 303 -26.11 -29.16 -16.95
N LYS A 304 -26.83 -30.00 -17.70
CA LYS A 304 -27.45 -29.67 -18.99
C LYS A 304 -28.61 -28.66 -18.88
N ASP A 305 -29.16 -28.47 -17.69
CA ASP A 305 -30.28 -27.58 -17.41
C ASP A 305 -29.82 -26.15 -17.08
N ILE A 306 -28.51 -25.90 -17.00
CA ILE A 306 -27.97 -24.53 -16.92
C ILE A 306 -28.35 -23.79 -18.21
N GLY A 307 -29.15 -22.73 -18.06
CA GLY A 307 -29.53 -21.88 -19.17
C GLY A 307 -28.36 -21.01 -19.61
N TYR A 308 -28.21 -20.80 -20.91
CA TYR A 308 -27.25 -19.83 -21.42
C TYR A 308 -27.64 -19.27 -22.79
N THR A 309 -27.13 -18.08 -23.10
CA THR A 309 -27.13 -17.50 -24.44
C THR A 309 -25.70 -17.14 -24.85
N THR A 310 -25.45 -17.08 -26.15
CA THR A 310 -24.14 -16.68 -26.70
C THR A 310 -24.34 -15.62 -27.78
N THR A 311 -23.56 -14.55 -27.70
CA THR A 311 -23.54 -13.46 -28.68
C THR A 311 -22.09 -13.06 -28.97
N GLY A 312 -21.74 -12.88 -30.24
CA GLY A 312 -20.39 -12.48 -30.63
C GLY A 312 -19.33 -13.56 -30.38
N ALA A 313 -18.13 -13.15 -29.98
CA ALA A 313 -16.95 -14.00 -29.83
C ALA A 313 -16.96 -14.76 -28.48
N VAL A 314 -17.81 -15.77 -28.34
CA VAL A 314 -17.82 -16.64 -27.16
C VAL A 314 -16.87 -17.83 -27.38
N GLN A 315 -15.86 -17.98 -26.52
CA GLN A 315 -14.74 -18.91 -26.73
C GLN A 315 -14.47 -19.77 -25.49
N ALA A 316 -13.97 -21.00 -25.70
CA ALA A 316 -13.62 -21.93 -24.62
C ALA A 316 -12.27 -22.61 -24.86
N TYR A 317 -11.34 -22.47 -23.92
CA TYR A 317 -10.14 -23.30 -23.82
C TYR A 317 -10.32 -24.32 -22.68
N VAL A 318 -10.68 -25.55 -23.04
CA VAL A 318 -11.01 -26.62 -22.09
C VAL A 318 -10.11 -27.83 -22.24
N GLN A 319 -10.09 -28.69 -21.22
CA GLN A 319 -9.36 -29.96 -21.26
C GLN A 319 -9.73 -30.77 -22.52
N PHE A 320 -8.76 -31.48 -23.11
CA PHE A 320 -8.85 -32.00 -24.48
C PHE A 320 -9.96 -33.04 -24.74
N GLN A 321 -10.47 -33.70 -23.69
CA GLN A 321 -11.55 -34.68 -23.75
C GLN A 321 -12.92 -34.09 -23.43
N GLN A 322 -12.99 -32.84 -22.99
CA GLN A 322 -14.25 -32.19 -22.66
C GLN A 322 -14.88 -31.59 -23.90
N ASP A 323 -16.19 -31.74 -24.03
CA ASP A 323 -16.96 -31.08 -25.08
C ASP A 323 -17.11 -29.58 -24.82
N VAL A 324 -17.42 -28.84 -25.88
CA VAL A 324 -17.69 -27.40 -25.84
C VAL A 324 -19.16 -27.16 -26.17
N PRO A 325 -19.93 -26.42 -25.34
CA PRO A 325 -21.35 -26.19 -25.58
C PRO A 325 -21.64 -25.46 -26.89
N LYS A 326 -22.88 -25.59 -27.40
CA LYS A 326 -23.31 -24.93 -28.64
C LYS A 326 -23.10 -23.41 -28.55
N GLY A 327 -22.52 -22.82 -29.59
CA GLY A 327 -22.26 -21.37 -29.66
C GLY A 327 -20.89 -20.94 -29.12
N PHE A 328 -20.16 -21.82 -28.44
CA PHE A 328 -18.77 -21.57 -28.05
C PHE A 328 -17.80 -22.04 -29.15
N TYR A 329 -16.79 -21.23 -29.44
CA TYR A 329 -15.66 -21.63 -30.27
C TYR A 329 -14.56 -22.29 -29.43
N ARG A 330 -14.16 -23.52 -29.76
CA ARG A 330 -13.07 -24.22 -29.07
C ARG A 330 -11.72 -23.62 -29.45
N LEU A 331 -11.00 -23.08 -28.47
CA LEU A 331 -9.62 -22.64 -28.62
C LEU A 331 -8.68 -23.86 -28.67
N GLN A 332 -7.81 -23.90 -29.67
CA GLN A 332 -6.87 -25.01 -29.91
C GLN A 332 -5.49 -24.78 -29.28
N GLN A 333 -5.14 -23.52 -29.04
CA GLN A 333 -3.87 -23.11 -28.47
C GLN A 333 -4.08 -22.42 -27.13
N TRP A 334 -3.03 -22.40 -26.31
CA TRP A 334 -3.02 -21.66 -25.06
C TRP A 334 -3.33 -20.17 -25.30
N PRO A 335 -4.38 -19.60 -24.69
CA PRO A 335 -4.75 -18.20 -24.86
C PRO A 335 -3.85 -17.31 -23.99
N VAL A 336 -2.67 -16.97 -24.50
CA VAL A 336 -1.69 -16.10 -23.81
C VAL A 336 -2.31 -14.76 -23.42
N ASP A 337 -3.12 -14.18 -24.31
CA ASP A 337 -3.83 -12.92 -24.11
C ASP A 337 -4.80 -12.98 -22.92
N VAL A 338 -5.56 -14.06 -22.77
CA VAL A 338 -6.45 -14.28 -21.62
C VAL A 338 -5.64 -14.42 -20.34
N PHE A 339 -4.58 -15.23 -20.38
CA PHE A 339 -3.75 -15.50 -19.20
C PHE A 339 -3.01 -14.24 -18.72
N GLN A 340 -2.58 -13.36 -19.63
CA GLN A 340 -2.00 -12.05 -19.28
C GLN A 340 -2.99 -11.16 -18.52
N THR A 341 -4.30 -11.33 -18.71
CA THR A 341 -5.31 -10.56 -17.96
C THR A 341 -5.43 -10.97 -16.50
N ILE A 342 -4.83 -12.09 -16.08
CA ILE A 342 -4.86 -12.54 -14.69
C ILE A 342 -4.15 -11.53 -13.79
N MET A 343 -3.00 -11.01 -14.25
CA MET A 343 -2.28 -9.98 -13.52
C MET A 343 -3.12 -8.71 -13.38
N PRO A 344 -3.20 -8.13 -12.17
CA PRO A 344 -3.83 -6.84 -11.98
C PRO A 344 -3.16 -5.78 -12.86
N PRO A 345 -3.94 -4.84 -13.45
CA PRO A 345 -3.35 -3.71 -14.14
C PRO A 345 -2.50 -2.95 -13.13
N GLN A 346 -1.25 -2.68 -13.50
CA GLN A 346 -0.44 -1.77 -12.73
C GLN A 346 -1.05 -0.37 -12.94
N PRO A 347 -1.43 0.36 -11.89
CA PRO A 347 -1.80 1.75 -12.05
C PRO A 347 -0.64 2.46 -12.76
N ALA A 348 -0.91 3.65 -13.27
CA ALA A 348 0.16 4.63 -13.39
C ALA A 348 0.64 4.93 -11.96
N PHE A 349 1.38 4.01 -11.36
CA PHE A 349 2.16 4.29 -10.19
C PHE A 349 2.95 5.54 -10.54
N ARG A 350 3.29 6.32 -9.52
CA ARG A 350 4.67 6.76 -9.42
C ARG A 350 5.45 5.46 -9.28
N GLN A 351 5.61 4.76 -10.40
CA GLN A 351 6.72 3.86 -10.55
C GLN A 351 7.90 4.74 -10.13
N PRO A 352 8.95 4.21 -9.54
CA PRO A 352 10.25 4.85 -9.70
C PRO A 352 10.68 4.95 -11.20
N PHE A 353 9.78 4.70 -12.17
CA PHE A 353 10.03 4.36 -13.57
C PHE A 353 8.92 4.84 -14.57
N ALA A 354 8.01 5.75 -14.20
CA ALA A 354 6.97 6.27 -15.10
C ALA A 354 6.60 7.72 -14.74
N THR A 355 7.03 8.61 -15.63
CA THR A 355 6.81 10.05 -15.60
C THR A 355 5.34 10.44 -15.47
N LEU A 356 4.92 10.88 -14.28
CA LEU A 356 3.97 11.99 -14.21
C LEU A 356 4.73 13.27 -14.56
N LYS A 357 4.54 13.75 -15.78
CA LYS A 357 4.99 15.07 -16.27
C LYS A 357 6.47 15.39 -16.00
N GLY A 358 7.39 14.66 -16.63
CA GLY A 358 8.79 15.13 -16.77
C GLY A 358 9.60 15.27 -15.47
N LYS A 359 9.22 14.58 -14.40
CA LYS A 359 10.04 14.47 -13.19
C LYS A 359 11.15 13.42 -13.38
N PRO A 360 12.41 13.73 -13.04
CA PRO A 360 13.46 12.73 -13.04
C PRO A 360 13.29 11.78 -11.84
N GLU A 361 13.40 10.48 -12.07
CA GLU A 361 13.27 9.45 -11.02
C GLU A 361 14.64 9.01 -10.50
N LEU A 362 14.65 8.24 -9.41
CA LEU A 362 15.85 7.52 -9.00
C LEU A 362 16.11 6.38 -9.97
N VAL A 363 17.16 6.53 -10.77
CA VAL A 363 17.67 5.53 -11.71
C VAL A 363 18.89 4.82 -11.13
N ASP A 364 19.37 3.78 -11.84
CA ASP A 364 20.63 3.10 -11.54
C ASP A 364 20.74 2.64 -10.08
N LYS A 365 19.70 1.94 -9.61
CA LYS A 365 19.69 1.35 -8.27
C LYS A 365 20.75 0.26 -8.18
N GLU A 366 21.68 0.40 -7.25
CA GLU A 366 22.74 -0.56 -7.03
C GLU A 366 22.95 -0.87 -5.56
N LEU A 367 23.37 -2.11 -5.29
CA LEU A 367 23.87 -2.53 -3.99
C LEU A 367 25.29 -1.97 -3.79
N ILE A 368 25.48 -1.18 -2.73
CA ILE A 368 26.77 -0.58 -2.39
C ILE A 368 27.54 -1.46 -1.41
N ARG A 369 26.90 -1.89 -0.33
CA ARG A 369 27.56 -2.66 0.73
C ARG A 369 26.56 -3.58 1.42
N LYS A 370 26.97 -4.82 1.67
CA LYS A 370 26.19 -5.77 2.48
C LYS A 370 26.49 -5.60 3.96
N ASP A 371 25.57 -6.06 4.79
CA ASP A 371 25.73 -6.15 6.25
C ASP A 371 26.12 -4.80 6.86
N MET A 372 25.42 -3.75 6.43
CA MET A 372 25.71 -2.36 6.77
C MET A 372 24.41 -1.56 6.92
N CYS A 373 24.35 -0.77 8.00
CA CYS A 373 23.17 -0.01 8.39
C CYS A 373 23.24 1.47 7.98
N GLU A 374 24.37 2.15 8.18
CA GLU A 374 24.47 3.59 7.90
C GLU A 374 25.70 3.95 7.06
N LEU A 375 25.49 4.87 6.12
CA LEU A 375 26.55 5.42 5.27
C LEU A 375 26.26 6.88 4.95
N SER A 376 27.22 7.77 5.22
CA SER A 376 27.18 9.17 4.78
C SER A 376 28.11 9.41 3.61
N PRO A 377 27.59 9.81 2.44
CA PRO A 377 28.40 10.19 1.31
C PRO A 377 28.90 11.63 1.46
N ILE A 378 30.19 11.87 1.19
CA ILE A 378 30.79 13.20 1.25
C ILE A 378 31.68 13.45 0.04
N ILE A 379 31.97 14.74 -0.22
CA ILE A 379 32.98 15.14 -1.20
C ILE A 379 34.24 15.55 -0.46
N TRP A 380 35.27 14.70 -0.53
CA TRP A 380 36.57 14.95 0.08
C TRP A 380 37.61 15.22 -1.00
N HIS A 381 38.19 16.44 -1.00
CA HIS A 381 39.13 16.92 -2.03
C HIS A 381 38.68 16.65 -3.48
N GLY A 382 37.38 16.81 -3.76
CA GLY A 382 36.80 16.63 -5.09
C GLY A 382 36.44 15.18 -5.45
N CYS A 383 36.74 14.21 -4.58
CA CYS A 383 36.35 12.82 -4.75
C CYS A 383 35.10 12.49 -3.93
N LEU A 384 34.23 11.66 -4.48
CA LEU A 384 33.12 11.08 -3.73
C LEU A 384 33.66 9.98 -2.81
N CYS A 385 33.40 10.12 -1.51
CA CYS A 385 33.80 9.17 -0.50
C CYS A 385 32.58 8.68 0.30
N HIS A 386 32.71 7.49 0.89
CA HIS A 386 31.72 6.90 1.77
C HIS A 386 32.27 6.84 3.19
N MET A 387 31.62 7.55 4.11
CA MET A 387 31.82 7.30 5.54
C MET A 387 30.82 6.24 5.98
N ALA A 388 31.29 5.09 6.45
CA ALA A 388 30.46 3.99 6.91
C ALA A 388 30.52 3.86 8.45
N CYS A 389 29.38 3.51 9.05
CA CYS A 389 29.30 3.14 10.47
C CYS A 389 29.42 1.62 10.59
N VAL A 390 30.64 1.11 10.81
CA VAL A 390 30.85 -0.34 10.92
C VAL A 390 30.42 -0.81 12.31
N ARG A 391 29.48 -1.77 12.35
CA ARG A 391 29.04 -2.43 13.59
C ARG A 391 28.46 -3.83 13.32
N PRO A 392 28.55 -4.78 14.28
CA PRO A 392 27.89 -6.07 14.15
C PRO A 392 26.36 -5.98 14.23
N ALA A 393 25.65 -6.77 13.43
CA ALA A 393 24.18 -6.77 13.40
C ALA A 393 23.52 -7.21 14.71
N GLN A 394 24.18 -8.04 15.52
CA GLN A 394 23.62 -8.64 16.76
C GLN A 394 24.31 -8.12 18.04
N GLY A 395 24.93 -6.94 17.95
CA GLY A 395 25.74 -6.39 19.03
C GLY A 395 27.13 -7.02 19.10
N GLY A 396 28.07 -6.31 19.73
CA GLY A 396 29.48 -6.66 19.80
C GLY A 396 30.22 -5.88 20.87
N SER A 397 31.53 -6.08 20.91
CA SER A 397 32.44 -5.32 21.77
C SER A 397 32.68 -3.91 21.22
N LEU A 398 33.21 -3.01 22.05
CA LEU A 398 33.36 -1.59 21.72
C LEU A 398 34.28 -1.37 20.51
N GLU A 399 35.26 -2.26 20.33
CA GLU A 399 36.23 -2.30 19.24
C GLU A 399 35.60 -2.73 17.90
N ASP A 400 34.45 -3.40 17.93
CA ASP A 400 33.70 -3.80 16.74
C ASP A 400 32.92 -2.61 16.13
N TYR A 401 32.81 -1.50 16.86
CA TYR A 401 32.18 -0.25 16.39
C TYR A 401 33.26 0.73 15.99
N TYR A 402 33.29 1.15 14.72
CA TYR A 402 34.21 2.19 14.27
C TYR A 402 33.67 2.87 13.01
N LEU A 403 34.28 4.00 12.70
CA LEU A 403 34.00 4.75 11.48
C LEU A 403 35.12 4.51 10.47
N GLU A 404 34.72 4.34 9.23
CA GLU A 404 35.59 4.08 8.08
C GLU A 404 35.26 5.09 6.99
N LEU A 405 36.28 5.70 6.39
CA LEU A 405 36.14 6.53 5.20
C LEU A 405 36.81 5.83 4.01
N THR A 406 36.07 5.60 2.93
CA THR A 406 36.59 4.99 1.71
C THR A 406 36.34 5.85 0.47
N ASP A 407 37.20 5.74 -0.53
CA ASP A 407 36.92 6.26 -1.87
C ASP A 407 35.79 5.44 -2.52
N ALA A 408 34.74 6.11 -2.98
CA ALA A 408 33.54 5.43 -3.49
C ALA A 408 33.76 4.73 -4.84
N ALA A 409 34.78 5.11 -5.60
CA ALA A 409 35.08 4.54 -6.92
C ALA A 409 36.08 3.39 -6.82
N THR A 410 37.11 3.49 -5.98
CA THR A 410 38.17 2.49 -5.87
C THR A 410 37.97 1.52 -4.71
N GLY A 411 37.19 1.91 -3.69
CA GLY A 411 37.05 1.16 -2.43
C GLY A 411 38.27 1.27 -1.51
N GLU A 412 39.23 2.16 -1.81
CA GLU A 412 40.40 2.38 -0.97
C GLU A 412 40.01 2.98 0.39
N GLU A 413 40.44 2.36 1.49
CA GLU A 413 40.28 2.89 2.84
C GLU A 413 41.22 4.09 3.03
N LEU A 414 40.64 5.27 3.23
CA LEU A 414 41.35 6.53 3.45
C LEU A 414 41.61 6.78 4.93
N ALA A 415 40.68 6.37 5.80
CA ALA A 415 40.79 6.52 7.24
C ALA A 415 39.93 5.51 8.00
N ARG A 416 40.39 5.15 9.19
CA ARG A 416 39.65 4.40 10.20
C ARG A 416 39.84 5.04 11.56
N PHE A 417 38.75 5.36 12.24
CA PHE A 417 38.77 6.18 13.44
C PHE A 417 37.54 5.95 14.32
N ALA A 418 37.50 6.64 15.46
CA ALA A 418 36.37 6.63 16.40
C ALA A 418 35.89 5.22 16.86
N PRO A 419 36.76 4.39 17.46
CA PRO A 419 36.31 3.12 18.07
C PRO A 419 35.28 3.38 19.17
N GLY A 420 34.18 2.62 19.19
CA GLY A 420 33.05 2.80 20.10
C GLY A 420 31.99 3.79 19.64
N TYR A 421 31.99 4.20 18.37
CA TYR A 421 31.05 5.19 17.82
C TYR A 421 30.34 4.67 16.58
N GLY A 422 29.13 5.15 16.34
CA GLY A 422 28.29 4.80 15.20
C GLY A 422 27.15 5.79 15.02
N LEU A 423 26.16 5.43 14.19
CA LEU A 423 24.98 6.28 13.91
C LEU A 423 25.38 7.70 13.46
N ALA A 424 26.47 7.77 12.70
CA ALA A 424 27.17 9.01 12.44
C ALA A 424 26.69 9.71 11.17
N CYS A 425 26.91 11.02 11.10
CA CYS A 425 26.94 11.77 9.85
C CYS A 425 28.29 12.43 9.62
N ALA A 426 28.57 12.76 8.37
CA ALA A 426 29.78 13.43 7.94
C ALA A 426 29.48 14.71 7.13
N HIS A 427 30.26 15.76 7.37
CA HIS A 427 30.17 17.05 6.70
C HIS A 427 31.58 17.58 6.41
N VAL A 428 31.78 18.19 5.24
CA VAL A 428 33.07 18.76 4.85
C VAL A 428 32.89 20.27 4.68
N ASN A 429 33.71 21.04 5.40
CA ASN A 429 33.73 22.50 5.32
C ASN A 429 35.18 23.00 5.41
N ASN A 430 35.59 23.89 4.52
CA ASN A 430 36.94 24.48 4.48
C ASN A 430 38.08 23.44 4.63
N ASP A 431 38.08 22.41 3.77
CA ASP A 431 39.07 21.31 3.75
C ASP A 431 39.21 20.55 5.09
N THR A 432 38.18 20.61 5.95
CA THR A 432 38.12 19.85 7.20
C THR A 432 36.91 18.93 7.15
N LEU A 433 37.14 17.66 7.47
CA LEU A 433 36.10 16.66 7.67
C LEU A 433 35.62 16.73 9.11
N TYR A 434 34.33 16.98 9.28
CA TYR A 434 33.61 16.95 10.55
C TYR A 434 32.69 15.73 10.57
N VAL A 435 32.82 14.89 11.58
CA VAL A 435 32.02 13.68 11.76
C VAL A 435 31.35 13.73 13.12
N PHE A 436 30.04 13.57 13.14
CA PHE A 436 29.23 13.62 14.34
C PHE A 436 28.67 12.23 14.60
N ALA A 437 29.07 11.61 15.70
CA ALA A 437 28.77 10.20 15.96
C ALA A 437 28.30 9.99 17.40
N SER A 438 27.33 9.09 17.57
CA SER A 438 26.81 8.73 18.88
C SER A 438 27.73 7.72 19.55
N ARG A 439 28.01 7.94 20.83
CA ARG A 439 28.89 7.07 21.63
C ARG A 439 28.14 5.80 22.05
N TYR A 440 28.68 4.64 21.72
CA TYR A 440 28.21 3.35 22.21
C TYR A 440 28.95 2.97 23.50
N GLU A 441 28.22 2.91 24.62
CA GLU A 441 28.77 2.52 25.91
C GLU A 441 27.68 1.90 26.77
N ASN A 442 28.03 0.87 27.56
CA ASN A 442 27.09 0.15 28.44
C ASN A 442 25.84 -0.39 27.71
N ASN A 443 26.01 -0.91 26.49
CA ASN A 443 24.94 -1.40 25.62
C ASN A 443 23.85 -0.36 25.30
N ALA A 444 24.21 0.92 25.29
CA ALA A 444 23.31 2.03 24.97
C ALA A 444 24.01 3.08 24.09
N TRP A 445 23.21 3.86 23.36
CA TRP A 445 23.69 5.03 22.63
C TRP A 445 23.57 6.27 23.51
N ASN A 446 24.64 7.08 23.53
CA ASN A 446 24.76 8.19 24.46
C ASN A 446 24.86 9.56 23.76
N ASP A 447 25.85 10.37 24.13
CA ASP A 447 26.10 11.71 23.59
C ASP A 447 26.51 11.71 22.11
N VAL A 448 26.30 12.84 21.42
CA VAL A 448 26.89 13.09 20.10
C VAL A 448 28.27 13.71 20.25
N THR A 449 29.27 13.05 19.68
CA THR A 449 30.68 13.48 19.68
C THR A 449 31.13 13.90 18.29
N LEU A 450 31.77 15.06 18.21
CA LEU A 450 32.51 15.53 17.04
C LEU A 450 33.87 14.86 16.95
N PHE A 451 34.22 14.42 15.74
CA PHE A 451 35.56 14.11 15.28
C PHE A 451 35.90 15.04 14.12
N ALA A 452 36.99 15.81 14.21
CA ALA A 452 37.41 16.73 13.15
C ALA A 452 38.84 16.47 12.69
N SER A 453 39.07 16.45 11.38
CA SER A 453 40.40 16.27 10.80
C SER A 453 40.52 16.95 9.44
N SER A 454 41.68 17.59 9.19
CA SER A 454 42.04 18.16 7.88
C SER A 454 43.04 17.30 7.11
N ASP A 455 43.64 16.28 7.75
CA ASP A 455 44.65 15.41 7.15
C ASP A 455 44.31 13.90 7.21
N LEU A 456 43.13 13.59 7.76
CA LEU A 456 42.60 12.23 8.05
C LEU A 456 43.46 11.39 9.01
N LYS A 457 44.48 11.99 9.63
CA LYS A 457 45.44 11.30 10.51
C LYS A 457 45.32 11.79 11.94
N GLN A 458 45.25 13.10 12.14
CA GLN A 458 45.07 13.73 13.43
C GLN A 458 43.60 14.11 13.61
N TRP A 459 43.01 13.69 14.73
CA TRP A 459 41.59 13.84 15.00
C TRP A 459 41.36 14.62 16.29
N GLU A 460 40.71 15.77 16.19
CA GLU A 460 40.12 16.47 17.33
C GLU A 460 38.86 15.73 17.77
N LYS A 461 38.62 15.61 19.08
CA LYS A 461 37.46 14.93 19.66
C LYS A 461 36.77 15.83 20.68
N LYS A 462 35.46 16.04 20.55
CA LYS A 462 34.68 16.87 21.50
C LYS A 462 33.23 16.40 21.60
N VAL A 463 32.70 16.25 22.81
CA VAL A 463 31.25 16.06 22.99
C VAL A 463 30.53 17.36 22.63
N VAL A 464 29.59 17.29 21.70
CA VAL A 464 28.88 18.46 21.17
C VAL A 464 27.41 18.49 21.57
N ILE A 465 26.76 17.34 21.73
CA ILE A 465 25.42 17.25 22.30
C ILE A 465 25.49 16.30 23.48
N GLN A 466 25.32 16.85 24.68
CA GLN A 466 25.22 16.07 25.91
C GLN A 466 23.81 15.45 26.00
N GLN A 467 23.78 14.13 26.21
CA GLN A 467 22.58 13.37 26.55
C GLN A 467 22.04 13.83 27.90
N GLU A 468 20.71 13.78 28.03
CA GLU A 468 20.02 14.05 29.28
C GLU A 468 19.38 12.74 29.78
N ASN A 469 18.06 12.72 29.94
CA ASN A 469 17.32 11.49 30.27
C ASN A 469 16.82 10.80 29.00
N GLU A 470 17.73 10.59 28.05
CA GLU A 470 17.47 10.07 26.70
C GLU A 470 18.75 9.43 26.14
N GLN A 471 18.58 8.50 25.20
CA GLN A 471 19.62 8.04 24.29
C GLN A 471 19.55 8.87 23.01
N LEU A 472 20.70 9.18 22.43
CA LEU A 472 20.79 9.87 21.15
C LEU A 472 21.31 8.91 20.08
N PHE A 473 20.65 8.92 18.92
CA PHE A 473 20.88 7.96 17.84
C PHE A 473 21.48 8.66 16.61
N ASN A 474 20.90 8.46 15.43
CA ASN A 474 21.36 9.07 14.18
C ASN A 474 21.35 10.60 14.27
N SER A 475 22.34 11.22 13.61
CA SER A 475 22.40 12.68 13.45
C SER A 475 22.58 13.06 11.99
N SER A 476 22.29 14.30 11.64
CA SER A 476 22.58 14.88 10.32
C SER A 476 22.84 16.37 10.44
N VAL A 477 23.89 16.85 9.79
CA VAL A 477 24.31 18.26 9.83
C VAL A 477 24.24 18.89 8.45
N CYS A 478 23.73 20.11 8.39
CA CYS A 478 23.81 20.93 7.18
C CYS A 478 24.17 22.38 7.51
N GLU A 479 24.63 23.11 6.50
CA GLU A 479 24.67 24.57 6.50
C GLU A 479 23.24 25.13 6.57
N GLY A 480 23.07 26.24 7.28
CA GLY A 480 21.85 27.03 7.35
C GLY A 480 22.14 28.51 7.05
N PRO A 481 21.15 29.40 7.18
CA PRO A 481 21.33 30.83 6.89
C PRO A 481 22.29 31.53 7.87
N ASP A 482 22.35 31.05 9.11
CA ASP A 482 23.10 31.67 10.21
C ASP A 482 24.10 30.67 10.83
N GLY A 483 24.77 29.84 10.02
CA GLY A 483 25.75 28.85 10.50
C GLY A 483 25.35 27.42 10.14
N PHE A 484 25.35 26.52 11.12
CA PHE A 484 25.10 25.09 10.94
C PHE A 484 23.94 24.61 11.82
N VAL A 485 23.21 23.62 11.33
CA VAL A 485 22.10 22.98 12.04
C VAL A 485 22.34 21.47 12.09
N MET A 486 22.07 20.87 13.25
CA MET A 486 22.09 19.44 13.47
C MET A 486 20.66 18.99 13.77
N ALA A 487 20.20 17.98 13.03
CA ALA A 487 19.11 17.12 13.45
C ALA A 487 19.72 15.93 14.19
N TYR A 488 19.14 15.54 15.33
CA TYR A 488 19.55 14.33 16.05
C TYR A 488 18.34 13.60 16.61
N GLU A 489 18.39 12.28 16.49
CA GLU A 489 17.34 11.37 16.91
C GLU A 489 17.45 11.06 18.41
N SER A 490 16.30 10.95 19.06
CA SER A 490 16.19 10.78 20.51
C SER A 490 15.04 9.84 20.89
N ASN A 491 15.20 9.13 22.01
CA ASN A 491 14.10 8.41 22.67
C ASN A 491 13.64 9.08 23.98
N ASP A 492 13.65 10.42 24.03
CA ASP A 492 13.09 11.20 25.13
C ASP A 492 11.72 10.61 25.53
N PRO A 493 11.54 10.18 26.79
CA PRO A 493 10.33 9.48 27.21
C PRO A 493 9.05 10.34 27.14
N LYS A 494 9.16 11.66 26.90
CA LYS A 494 8.01 12.53 26.64
C LYS A 494 7.36 12.30 25.29
N TYR A 495 8.09 11.73 24.33
CA TYR A 495 7.68 11.56 22.94
C TYR A 495 7.83 10.10 22.50
N PRO A 496 7.23 9.71 21.37
CA PRO A 496 7.54 8.43 20.75
C PRO A 496 9.06 8.26 20.54
N ALA A 497 9.54 7.03 20.69
CA ALA A 497 10.96 6.75 20.45
C ALA A 497 11.34 7.16 19.03
N PHE A 498 12.56 7.67 18.88
CA PHE A 498 13.14 8.16 17.62
C PHE A 498 12.47 9.44 17.10
N THR A 499 12.17 10.36 18.02
CA THR A 499 11.77 11.74 17.72
C THR A 499 13.01 12.56 17.32
N ILE A 500 12.86 13.53 16.40
CA ILE A 500 13.96 14.37 15.92
C ILE A 500 14.00 15.69 16.69
N LYS A 501 15.16 16.03 17.24
CA LYS A 501 15.47 17.30 17.90
C LYS A 501 16.52 18.07 17.11
N PHE A 502 16.65 19.38 17.37
CA PHE A 502 17.56 20.25 16.62
C PHE A 502 18.52 21.05 17.49
N ALA A 503 19.73 21.31 16.98
CA ALA A 503 20.74 22.18 17.56
C ALA A 503 21.36 23.10 16.49
N ARG A 504 21.95 24.24 16.90
CA ARG A 504 22.68 25.15 16.01
C ARG A 504 24.11 25.36 16.45
N SER A 505 24.99 25.68 15.50
CA SER A 505 26.39 26.03 15.73
C SER A 505 26.88 27.09 14.74
N GLN A 506 27.84 27.90 15.14
CA GLN A 506 28.55 28.83 14.23
C GLN A 506 29.87 28.24 13.70
N ASP A 507 30.41 27.21 14.34
CA ASP A 507 31.81 26.79 14.16
C ASP A 507 32.00 25.26 14.14
N HIS A 508 30.92 24.49 14.06
CA HIS A 508 30.85 23.03 14.22
C HIS A 508 31.22 22.47 15.60
N LYS A 509 31.77 23.28 16.50
CA LYS A 509 32.36 22.82 17.77
C LYS A 509 31.48 23.17 18.96
N ASN A 510 30.78 24.29 18.93
CA ASN A 510 29.93 24.78 20.00
C ASN A 510 28.48 24.72 19.52
N TRP A 511 27.69 23.82 20.12
CA TRP A 511 26.32 23.56 19.73
C TRP A 511 25.35 23.95 20.84
N GLU A 512 24.26 24.61 20.45
CA GLU A 512 23.16 25.01 21.31
C GLU A 512 21.89 24.27 20.88
N LYS A 513 21.28 23.49 21.78
CA LYS A 513 19.98 22.86 21.55
C LYS A 513 18.94 23.95 21.30
N ILE A 514 18.07 23.78 20.30
CA ILE A 514 17.00 24.73 20.00
C ILE A 514 15.76 24.32 20.82
N PRO A 515 15.32 25.12 21.80
CA PRO A 515 14.13 24.79 22.57
C PRO A 515 12.89 24.69 21.68
N ASP A 516 12.08 23.66 21.95
CA ASP A 516 10.79 23.36 21.30
C ASP A 516 10.86 23.06 19.79
N ALA A 517 12.06 23.03 19.18
CA ALA A 517 12.24 22.53 17.83
C ALA A 517 12.30 21.00 17.88
N ILE A 518 11.13 20.37 17.72
CA ILE A 518 10.95 18.92 17.81
C ILE A 518 9.99 18.47 16.71
N PHE A 519 10.40 17.46 15.96
CA PHE A 519 9.60 16.85 14.89
C PHE A 519 9.35 15.36 15.21
N GLY A 520 8.09 14.92 15.06
CA GLY A 520 7.69 13.55 15.36
C GLY A 520 7.12 13.34 16.76
N THR A 521 6.57 14.37 17.41
CA THR A 521 6.03 14.26 18.79
C THR A 521 4.85 13.31 18.93
N ASN A 522 4.27 12.84 17.81
CA ASN A 522 3.12 11.93 17.78
C ASN A 522 3.38 10.61 17.02
N ARG A 523 4.56 10.39 16.44
CA ARG A 523 4.86 9.20 15.64
C ARG A 523 6.36 8.90 15.53
N TYR A 524 6.70 7.76 14.93
CA TYR A 524 8.07 7.36 14.64
C TYR A 524 8.67 8.21 13.50
N THR A 525 9.83 8.84 13.72
CA THR A 525 10.51 9.69 12.72
C THR A 525 12.04 9.52 12.77
N ALA A 526 12.53 8.32 12.48
CA ALA A 526 13.96 8.01 12.64
C ALA A 526 14.83 8.46 11.46
N CYS A 527 16.15 8.32 11.62
CA CYS A 527 17.17 8.47 10.60
C CYS A 527 17.11 9.80 9.82
N PRO A 528 17.18 10.97 10.48
CA PRO A 528 17.14 12.25 9.80
C PRO A 528 18.27 12.40 8.77
N CYS A 529 17.94 12.90 7.58
CA CYS A 529 18.87 13.53 6.65
C CYS A 529 18.42 14.97 6.41
N LEU A 530 19.14 15.93 6.99
CA LEU A 530 18.83 17.35 6.99
C LEU A 530 19.57 18.08 5.87
N ARG A 531 18.88 18.90 5.09
CA ARG A 531 19.47 19.78 4.07
C ARG A 531 18.79 21.15 4.06
N TYR A 532 19.54 22.23 3.84
CA TYR A 532 18.97 23.56 3.64
C TYR A 532 19.00 23.95 2.16
N VAL A 533 17.84 24.22 1.59
CA VAL A 533 17.68 24.54 0.17
C VAL A 533 16.66 25.66 0.02
N ASN A 534 17.03 26.75 -0.66
CA ASN A 534 16.13 27.84 -1.03
C ASN A 534 15.23 28.37 0.12
N GLY A 535 15.80 28.58 1.32
CA GLY A 535 15.04 29.14 2.44
C GLY A 535 14.27 28.12 3.28
N TYR A 536 14.40 26.82 2.98
CA TYR A 536 13.77 25.74 3.73
C TYR A 536 14.80 24.72 4.20
N TYR A 537 14.63 24.26 5.42
CA TYR A 537 15.18 22.99 5.90
C TYR A 537 14.30 21.86 5.38
N TYR A 538 14.89 20.90 4.69
CA TYR A 538 14.28 19.65 4.30
C TYR A 538 14.84 18.55 5.17
N VAL A 539 13.97 17.66 5.65
CA VAL A 539 14.37 16.46 6.38
C VAL A 539 13.80 15.26 5.65
N LEU A 540 14.69 14.40 5.15
CA LEU A 540 14.32 13.02 4.82
C LEU A 540 14.36 12.22 6.12
N TYR A 541 13.39 11.35 6.33
CA TYR A 541 13.27 10.59 7.58
C TYR A 541 12.50 9.30 7.37
N LEU A 542 12.67 8.33 8.27
CA LEU A 542 12.01 7.03 8.23
C LEU A 542 10.66 7.08 8.95
N GLU A 543 9.61 6.62 8.27
CA GLU A 543 8.29 6.37 8.84
C GLU A 543 8.09 4.87 9.08
N HIS A 544 7.61 4.52 10.28
CA HIS A 544 7.11 3.18 10.56
C HIS A 544 5.63 3.09 10.19
N ARG A 545 5.30 2.28 9.18
CA ARG A 545 3.97 2.17 8.56
C ARG A 545 3.04 1.24 9.36
N THR A 546 2.86 1.60 10.63
CA THR A 546 2.00 0.89 11.58
C THR A 546 0.57 0.70 11.04
N PRO A 547 -0.12 -0.38 11.45
CA PRO A 547 0.33 -1.45 12.37
C PRO A 547 1.26 -2.49 11.75
N ARG A 548 1.66 -2.35 10.48
CA ARG A 548 2.61 -3.27 9.83
C ARG A 548 4.04 -2.94 10.27
N HIS A 549 4.85 -3.97 10.50
CA HIS A 549 6.31 -3.85 10.58
C HIS A 549 6.86 -3.60 9.16
N TYR A 550 6.79 -2.36 8.71
CA TYR A 550 7.13 -1.93 7.35
C TYR A 550 7.59 -0.47 7.37
N PHE A 551 8.64 -0.12 6.64
CA PHE A 551 9.34 1.16 6.81
C PHE A 551 9.61 1.85 5.46
N GLU A 552 9.28 3.14 5.38
CA GLU A 552 9.39 3.95 4.17
C GLU A 552 10.09 5.28 4.48
N THR A 553 10.91 5.81 3.57
CA THR A 553 11.50 7.15 3.74
C THR A 553 10.54 8.22 3.24
N TYR A 554 10.28 9.21 4.08
CA TYR A 554 9.45 10.38 3.84
C TYR A 554 10.30 11.65 3.76
N ILE A 555 9.71 12.75 3.27
CA ILE A 555 10.29 14.10 3.31
C ILE A 555 9.31 15.09 3.95
N THR A 556 9.86 15.96 4.79
CA THR A 556 9.20 17.12 5.39
C THR A 556 10.05 18.38 5.18
N ARG A 557 9.47 19.57 5.31
CA ARG A 557 10.21 20.83 5.26
C ARG A 557 9.74 21.84 6.29
N SER A 558 10.63 22.74 6.70
CA SER A 558 10.36 23.83 7.64
C SER A 558 11.19 25.06 7.30
N LYS A 559 10.73 26.25 7.69
CA LYS A 559 11.54 27.49 7.63
C LYS A 559 12.25 27.78 8.94
N ASP A 560 11.69 27.33 10.07
CA ASP A 560 12.07 27.74 11.42
C ASP A 560 12.46 26.55 12.33
N LEU A 561 12.35 25.32 11.82
CA LEU A 561 12.55 24.04 12.51
C LEU A 561 11.46 23.70 13.55
N LYS A 562 10.38 24.48 13.60
CA LYS A 562 9.27 24.33 14.55
C LYS A 562 7.98 23.94 13.85
N GLU A 563 7.62 24.68 12.81
CA GLU A 563 6.45 24.40 11.99
C GLU A 563 6.86 23.58 10.76
N TRP A 564 6.22 22.43 10.56
CA TRP A 564 6.60 21.47 9.52
C TRP A 564 5.47 21.24 8.50
N GLU A 565 5.87 21.08 7.24
CA GLU A 565 5.01 20.75 6.11
C GLU A 565 5.42 19.40 5.51
N LEU A 566 4.54 18.41 5.62
CA LEU A 566 4.67 17.12 4.96
C LEU A 566 4.43 17.26 3.46
N SER A 567 5.20 16.53 2.65
CA SER A 567 4.88 16.39 1.23
C SER A 567 3.64 15.50 1.05
N SER A 568 2.61 16.01 0.35
CA SER A 568 1.46 15.19 -0.07
C SER A 568 1.87 14.03 -1.00
N ALA A 569 3.04 14.18 -1.63
CA ALA A 569 3.63 13.24 -2.56
C ALA A 569 4.44 12.10 -1.92
N ASN A 570 4.60 12.08 -0.59
CA ASN A 570 5.30 11.02 0.14
C ASN A 570 4.74 9.60 -0.17
N PRO A 571 5.52 8.52 0.03
CA PRO A 571 6.94 8.47 0.41
C PRO A 571 7.92 8.84 -0.72
N VAL A 572 9.17 9.15 -0.34
CA VAL A 572 10.33 9.30 -1.22
C VAL A 572 10.89 7.94 -1.64
N LEU A 573 11.10 7.04 -0.67
CA LEU A 573 11.56 5.67 -0.90
C LEU A 573 10.57 4.69 -0.29
N ARG A 574 10.36 3.58 -0.98
CA ARG A 574 9.63 2.41 -0.47
C ARG A 574 10.30 1.14 -0.97
N PRO A 575 10.22 0.02 -0.23
CA PRO A 575 10.66 -1.28 -0.73
C PRO A 575 9.89 -1.66 -2.01
N VAL A 576 10.62 -1.95 -3.09
CA VAL A 576 10.05 -2.35 -4.39
C VAL A 576 10.71 -3.59 -4.97
N GLU A 577 11.99 -3.80 -4.71
CA GLU A 577 12.74 -4.96 -5.17
C GLU A 577 12.71 -6.07 -4.11
N ILE A 578 12.86 -7.33 -4.55
CA ILE A 578 12.80 -8.49 -3.66
C ILE A 578 13.84 -8.43 -2.54
N ASP A 579 15.00 -7.83 -2.82
CA ASP A 579 16.12 -7.64 -1.91
C ASP A 579 16.08 -6.30 -1.16
N ASP A 580 15.01 -5.52 -1.29
CA ASP A 580 14.75 -4.38 -0.40
C ASP A 580 14.20 -4.83 0.97
N GLY A 581 13.59 -6.02 1.03
CA GLY A 581 12.87 -6.50 2.20
C GLY A 581 11.63 -5.65 2.48
N ILE A 582 11.59 -5.05 3.67
CA ILE A 582 10.47 -4.23 4.15
C ILE A 582 10.92 -2.85 4.64
N ASN A 583 12.16 -2.46 4.29
CA ASN A 583 12.80 -1.27 4.82
C ASN A 583 13.47 -0.43 3.73
N THR A 584 13.33 0.89 3.84
CA THR A 584 14.17 1.88 3.17
C THR A 584 14.52 2.97 4.18
N SER A 585 15.47 2.71 5.08
CA SER A 585 15.89 3.59 6.18
C SER A 585 17.19 4.32 5.87
N ASP A 586 17.69 5.08 6.85
CA ASP A 586 19.00 5.73 6.82
C ASP A 586 19.28 6.47 5.51
N PRO A 587 18.32 7.31 5.04
CA PRO A 587 18.51 8.03 3.80
C PRO A 587 19.67 9.02 3.95
N GLU A 588 20.51 9.11 2.94
CA GLU A 588 21.47 10.19 2.82
C GLU A 588 21.65 10.67 1.38
N VAL A 589 21.93 11.96 1.20
CA VAL A 589 21.98 12.58 -0.13
C VAL A 589 23.22 13.44 -0.36
N VAL A 590 23.84 13.30 -1.54
CA VAL A 590 24.95 14.17 -1.96
C VAL A 590 24.79 14.58 -3.41
N GLU A 591 25.07 15.84 -3.72
CA GLU A 591 25.21 16.29 -5.10
C GLU A 591 26.65 16.10 -5.57
N PHE A 592 26.84 15.39 -6.68
CA PHE A 592 28.15 15.16 -7.28
C PHE A 592 28.02 14.98 -8.80
N GLY A 593 28.92 15.61 -9.56
CA GLY A 593 28.92 15.47 -11.03
C GLY A 593 27.61 15.92 -11.71
N GLY A 594 26.90 16.90 -11.14
CA GLY A 594 25.63 17.40 -11.67
C GLY A 594 24.41 16.50 -11.43
N LYS A 595 24.54 15.48 -10.57
CA LYS A 595 23.48 14.55 -10.18
C LYS A 595 23.38 14.49 -8.66
N THR A 596 22.25 14.02 -8.12
CA THR A 596 22.09 13.74 -6.70
C THR A 596 22.08 12.24 -6.47
N TYR A 597 23.00 11.75 -5.66
CA TYR A 597 23.04 10.37 -5.21
C TYR A 597 22.22 10.25 -3.93
N VAL A 598 21.35 9.24 -3.86
CA VAL A 598 20.52 8.92 -2.70
C VAL A 598 20.91 7.54 -2.21
N TYR A 599 21.55 7.50 -1.04
CA TYR A 599 21.90 6.28 -0.34
C TYR A 599 20.82 5.96 0.68
N TYR A 600 20.57 4.68 0.91
CA TYR A 600 19.58 4.22 1.87
C TYR A 600 19.85 2.77 2.26
N ALA A 601 19.46 2.41 3.47
CA ALA A 601 19.51 1.03 3.93
C ALA A 601 18.23 0.27 3.59
N VAL A 602 18.39 -0.97 3.15
CA VAL A 602 17.34 -1.94 2.92
C VAL A 602 17.49 -3.12 3.87
N GLY A 603 16.40 -3.84 4.17
CA GLY A 603 16.44 -4.87 5.21
C GLY A 603 15.09 -5.25 5.81
N ASP A 604 15.13 -5.90 6.97
CA ASP A 604 13.95 -6.27 7.75
C ASP A 604 13.82 -5.51 9.10
N GLN A 605 14.76 -4.59 9.38
CA GLN A 605 14.86 -3.87 10.67
C GLN A 605 14.98 -4.81 11.89
N LEU A 606 15.45 -6.05 11.69
CA LEU A 606 15.54 -7.08 12.73
C LEU A 606 16.84 -7.88 12.66
N THR A 607 17.16 -8.45 11.50
CA THR A 607 18.21 -9.46 11.35
C THR A 607 19.24 -9.15 10.27
N TRP A 608 18.89 -8.36 9.25
CA TRP A 608 19.82 -8.03 8.17
C TRP A 608 19.55 -6.64 7.59
N MET A 609 20.62 -5.99 7.13
CA MET A 609 20.58 -4.71 6.43
C MET A 609 21.68 -4.61 5.38
N ASN A 610 21.39 -3.94 4.27
CA ASN A 610 22.34 -3.61 3.19
C ASN A 610 22.19 -2.15 2.79
N ILE A 611 23.23 -1.52 2.25
CA ILE A 611 23.16 -0.19 1.66
C ILE A 611 22.93 -0.29 0.16
N LYS A 612 21.91 0.39 -0.34
CA LYS A 612 21.69 0.66 -1.76
C LYS A 612 21.89 2.14 -2.07
N ARG A 613 22.08 2.43 -3.36
CA ARG A 613 22.14 3.78 -3.91
C ARG A 613 21.25 3.90 -5.12
N GLY A 614 20.45 4.96 -5.20
CA GLY A 614 19.80 5.43 -6.42
C GLY A 614 20.37 6.77 -6.88
N VAL A 615 20.19 7.10 -8.15
CA VAL A 615 20.70 8.33 -8.76
C VAL A 615 19.54 9.18 -9.26
N TYR A 616 19.43 10.40 -8.76
CA TYR A 616 18.53 11.41 -9.30
C TYR A 616 19.29 12.28 -10.32
N PRO A 617 18.86 12.33 -11.61
CA PRO A 617 19.56 13.09 -12.64
C PRO A 617 19.20 14.58 -12.60
N GLY A 618 19.62 15.25 -11.52
CA GLY A 618 19.48 16.68 -11.31
C GLY A 618 20.19 17.12 -10.02
N SER A 619 20.11 18.41 -9.71
CA SER A 619 20.67 18.96 -8.48
C SER A 619 19.87 18.57 -7.24
N LEU A 620 20.50 18.66 -6.07
CA LEU A 620 19.87 18.43 -4.77
C LEU A 620 18.69 19.40 -4.58
N LYS A 621 18.85 20.63 -5.07
CA LYS A 621 17.79 21.62 -5.09
C LYS A 621 16.53 21.09 -5.79
N ARG A 622 16.69 20.61 -7.03
CA ARG A 622 15.56 20.10 -7.82
C ARG A 622 14.97 18.82 -7.19
N PHE A 623 15.83 17.98 -6.62
CA PHE A 623 15.42 16.79 -5.87
C PHE A 623 14.51 17.13 -4.68
N CYS A 624 14.81 18.17 -3.90
CA CYS A 624 13.99 18.59 -2.76
C CYS A 624 12.68 19.27 -3.21
N GLU A 625 12.76 20.21 -4.16
CA GLU A 625 11.61 21.06 -4.54
C GLU A 625 10.49 20.30 -5.25
N GLN A 626 10.81 19.23 -6.01
CA GLN A 626 9.81 18.45 -6.76
C GLN A 626 8.75 17.75 -5.87
N TRP A 627 9.03 17.60 -4.57
CA TRP A 627 8.11 17.01 -3.58
C TRP A 627 7.03 17.99 -3.12
N TYR A 628 7.16 19.27 -3.47
CA TYR A 628 6.26 20.34 -3.03
C TYR A 628 5.70 21.16 -4.19
N GLU A 629 5.49 20.50 -5.34
CA GLU A 629 4.71 21.10 -6.45
C GLU A 629 3.25 21.36 -6.05
N GLN A 630 2.70 20.51 -5.19
CA GLN A 630 1.47 20.79 -4.46
C GLN A 630 1.82 21.41 -3.10
N PRO A 631 0.92 22.24 -2.53
CA PRO A 631 1.09 22.74 -1.17
C PRO A 631 1.36 21.62 -0.18
N GLY A 632 2.30 21.84 0.75
CA GLY A 632 2.56 20.91 1.83
C GLY A 632 1.36 20.76 2.76
N ILE A 633 1.23 19.59 3.38
CA ILE A 633 0.24 19.31 4.40
C ILE A 633 0.84 19.69 5.74
N LYS A 634 0.16 20.52 6.52
CA LYS A 634 0.64 20.91 7.86
C LYS A 634 0.80 19.66 8.73
N ASP A 635 1.98 19.50 9.32
CA ASP A 635 2.22 18.45 10.31
C ASP A 635 1.53 18.80 11.63
N HIS A 636 0.94 17.81 12.28
CA HIS A 636 0.27 17.94 13.58
C HIS A 636 1.01 17.19 14.71
N GLY A 637 2.22 16.72 14.42
CA GLY A 637 3.15 16.03 15.32
C GLY A 637 4.38 16.87 15.65
N THR A 638 4.17 18.17 15.89
CA THR A 638 5.20 19.12 16.32
C THR A 638 4.92 19.55 17.77
N ALA A 639 5.96 19.94 18.51
CA ALA A 639 5.74 20.55 19.83
C ALA A 639 5.07 21.93 19.64
N LEU A 640 3.99 22.20 20.37
CA LEU A 640 3.32 23.51 20.41
C LEU A 640 4.02 24.46 21.38
#